data_AF-A0A2M8F8R5-F1
#
_entry.id   AF-A0A2M8F8R5-F1
#
_cell.length_a   1.000
_cell.length_b   1.000
_cell.length_c   1.000
_cell.angle_alpha   90.00
_cell.angle_beta   90.00
_cell.angle_gamma   90.00
#
_symmetry.space_group_name_H-M   'P 1'
#
loop_
_entity.id
_entity.type
_entity.pdbx_description
1 polymer ?
#
loop_
_entity_poly.entity_id
_entity_poly.type
_entity_poly.pdbx_seq_one_letter_code
_entity_poly.pdbx_strand_id
1 'polypeptide(L)'
;MLYSISMKILSRRILSFIIILGMVMPQTAFLATTAEFNPNFLLSDEELQAWNTMSRTDIQAFLDERNSFLSTFRTEDKHGVNKLAADIIYAAAMENKINPKYILVKLQKEQSLITEKSPTQKQLDGATGYGISDGCGWDCATYKENQGFGKQVDAAAGIMRWYYDNVSSQSWIKRPPLSYSIDGEFITPATLATGFLYTYTPHLQGNKNFWSLWQSWFDQVYPDGTLLKSTTDPTVYLLQNGKKRPFASMTALATRYDLKRIVTVPSSELARYDIGSSISLPNYSIVKTTGGSYYLLDYDTKRPFTSSDTVGKLGYNPDEILDVNEQDLSTYTLGSTITANTTKPLGELVQIKENNALYYIKDNEYHLIYDKAIIKENFPNLTLHTVSISKLTGYVAGQPVKMKDGTLVLVEGDNKVYAIENGKKRHIASEDVFNGLGYDWNNIVTINEFAGILHETAEPIYLRSDIVTQPDTAQQTSPTQQSTPTTAHEDTTNIADLMITTPAASWTFVGKTIDSPVDAYLVADYASGEILAGKNSDTVRPTASLAKVMTTYMLMREGLNLNGSVTYNSATQKTPPEFHRYRITDGERVRNNDLLNTVLVSSMNTPVRMLVSSVTNDEAGFISKINAQFKDWGLTKSSWKDVYGGAIENNTTAREYLTIFTKATANGTVKEYMGHTSYEYDEMLDFDGFPHHFDDHTNDLLKDSSLSFKIVASKTGYIYESGDNLAMLVSRKSDGKQFVIMTLGNPEHTHKFSAPKALAEWAMKTF
;
A
#
# COMPACT_ATOMS: atom_id res chain seq x y z
N MET A 1 -15.33 -57.70 31.94
CA MET A 1 -15.78 -58.57 30.83
C MET A 1 -17.10 -58.00 30.32
N LEU A 2 -17.07 -57.41 29.11
CA LEU A 2 -18.13 -57.25 28.10
C LEU A 2 -19.55 -56.74 28.48
N TYR A 3 -19.94 -55.65 27.79
CA TYR A 3 -21.25 -55.36 27.11
C TYR A 3 -22.54 -55.36 27.97
N SER A 4 -23.60 -54.56 27.76
CA SER A 4 -24.00 -53.61 26.71
C SER A 4 -25.28 -52.87 27.20
N ILE A 5 -25.33 -51.54 26.96
CA ILE A 5 -26.44 -50.75 26.37
C ILE A 5 -27.90 -51.03 26.84
N SER A 6 -28.57 -50.05 27.47
CA SER A 6 -29.57 -49.16 26.83
C SER A 6 -30.60 -48.53 27.79
N MET A 7 -30.87 -47.23 27.53
CA MET A 7 -32.14 -46.48 27.73
C MET A 7 -32.79 -46.32 29.11
N LYS A 8 -32.87 -45.04 29.56
CA LYS A 8 -34.07 -44.24 29.95
C LYS A 8 -33.62 -43.05 30.83
N ILE A 9 -33.66 -41.82 30.33
CA ILE A 9 -34.77 -40.86 30.45
C ILE A 9 -35.34 -40.74 31.88
N LEU A 10 -34.89 -39.66 32.54
CA LEU A 10 -35.66 -38.68 33.31
C LEU A 10 -36.19 -39.08 34.70
N SER A 11 -35.55 -38.57 35.76
CA SER A 11 -36.24 -37.77 36.79
C SER A 11 -35.27 -37.14 37.82
N ARG A 12 -35.25 -35.80 37.80
CA ARG A 12 -35.33 -34.87 38.95
C ARG A 12 -34.76 -35.30 40.32
N ARG A 13 -33.76 -34.54 40.77
CA ARG A 13 -33.81 -33.46 41.80
C ARG A 13 -32.77 -33.56 42.94
N ILE A 14 -32.26 -32.38 43.31
CA ILE A 14 -31.61 -31.93 44.58
C ILE A 14 -30.09 -32.13 44.61
N LEU A 15 -29.19 -31.17 44.87
CA LEU A 15 -29.14 -29.74 45.28
C LEU A 15 -27.66 -29.31 44.97
N SER A 16 -27.23 -28.11 44.58
CA SER A 16 -27.20 -26.85 45.35
C SER A 16 -26.11 -25.91 44.78
N PHE A 17 -26.32 -24.56 44.84
CA PHE A 17 -25.34 -23.44 44.71
C PHE A 17 -24.78 -23.13 43.29
N ILE A 18 -24.85 -21.94 42.66
CA ILE A 18 -24.78 -20.52 43.06
C ILE A 18 -25.59 -19.62 42.07
N ILE A 19 -26.10 -18.50 42.60
CA ILE A 19 -26.83 -17.39 41.96
C ILE A 19 -25.93 -16.53 41.06
N ILE A 20 -26.42 -16.03 39.90
CA ILE A 20 -26.39 -14.61 39.47
C ILE A 20 -27.19 -14.41 38.15
N LEU A 21 -28.31 -13.72 38.33
CA LEU A 21 -28.93 -12.68 37.49
C LEU A 21 -28.56 -12.60 36.00
N GLY A 22 -29.46 -13.10 35.13
CA GLY A 22 -29.53 -12.72 33.73
C GLY A 22 -30.46 -11.52 33.56
N MET A 23 -29.88 -10.34 33.29
CA MET A 23 -30.61 -9.24 32.67
C MET A 23 -30.48 -9.37 31.15
N VAL A 24 -31.64 -9.39 30.50
CA VAL A 24 -31.83 -9.30 29.06
C VAL A 24 -31.28 -7.95 28.59
N MET A 25 -30.14 -7.96 27.93
CA MET A 25 -29.68 -6.83 27.12
C MET A 25 -30.27 -7.00 25.71
N PRO A 26 -30.92 -5.96 25.15
CA PRO A 26 -31.22 -5.96 23.73
C PRO A 26 -29.88 -5.94 22.97
N GLN A 27 -29.60 -7.00 22.23
CA GLN A 27 -28.53 -6.96 21.25
C GLN A 27 -28.98 -6.00 20.15
N THR A 28 -28.44 -4.78 20.16
CA THR A 28 -28.41 -3.96 18.95
C THR A 28 -27.49 -4.68 17.99
N ALA A 29 -28.08 -5.45 17.07
CA ALA A 29 -27.40 -5.88 15.86
C ALA A 29 -26.93 -4.60 15.16
N PHE A 30 -25.62 -4.35 15.19
CA PHE A 30 -25.00 -3.35 14.34
C PHE A 30 -25.13 -3.88 12.91
N LEU A 31 -26.08 -3.31 12.17
CA LEU A 31 -26.12 -3.44 10.73
C LEU A 31 -24.92 -2.65 10.19
N ALA A 32 -23.80 -3.32 9.96
CA ALA A 32 -22.98 -2.96 8.83
C ALA A 32 -23.91 -3.09 7.62
N THR A 33 -24.27 -1.98 6.98
CA THR A 33 -25.03 -2.03 5.74
C THR A 33 -24.14 -2.67 4.70
N THR A 34 -24.25 -3.98 4.55
CA THR A 34 -23.83 -4.67 3.33
C THR A 34 -24.50 -3.92 2.18
N ALA A 35 -23.74 -3.46 1.18
CA ALA A 35 -24.33 -2.93 -0.04
C ALA A 35 -25.47 -3.86 -0.47
N GLU A 36 -26.63 -3.30 -0.80
CA GLU A 36 -27.76 -4.13 -1.23
C GLU A 36 -27.55 -4.49 -2.71
N PHE A 37 -27.82 -5.74 -3.09
CA PHE A 37 -27.65 -6.18 -4.48
C PHE A 37 -28.58 -5.40 -5.40
N ASN A 38 -28.01 -4.55 -6.26
CA ASN A 38 -28.76 -3.83 -7.29
C ASN A 38 -28.66 -4.58 -8.63
N PRO A 39 -29.74 -5.22 -9.12
CA PRO A 39 -29.70 -5.97 -10.36
C PRO A 39 -29.60 -5.09 -11.61
N ASN A 40 -29.85 -3.78 -11.50
CA ASN A 40 -29.71 -2.86 -12.62
C ASN A 40 -28.28 -2.32 -12.77
N PHE A 41 -27.41 -2.52 -11.77
CA PHE A 41 -26.02 -2.06 -11.81
C PHE A 41 -25.10 -3.08 -11.12
N LEU A 42 -24.38 -3.85 -11.94
CA LEU A 42 -23.45 -4.88 -11.46
C LEU A 42 -21.99 -4.43 -11.55
N LEU A 43 -21.67 -3.70 -12.62
CA LEU A 43 -20.32 -3.26 -12.97
C LEU A 43 -20.40 -2.08 -13.94
N SER A 44 -19.53 -1.09 -13.81
CA SER A 44 -19.43 0.00 -14.79
C SER A 44 -18.67 -0.39 -16.05
N ASP A 45 -18.82 0.42 -17.11
CA ASP A 45 -18.13 0.22 -18.37
C ASP A 45 -16.64 0.51 -18.27
N GLU A 46 -16.30 1.48 -17.44
CA GLU A 46 -14.93 1.83 -17.08
C GLU A 46 -14.29 0.68 -16.31
N GLU A 47 -14.95 0.17 -15.26
CA GLU A 47 -14.43 -0.96 -14.49
C GLU A 47 -14.22 -2.22 -15.34
N LEU A 48 -15.17 -2.56 -16.24
CA LEU A 48 -15.00 -3.76 -17.08
C LEU A 48 -13.89 -3.60 -18.13
N GLN A 49 -13.65 -2.39 -18.63
CA GLN A 49 -12.61 -2.10 -19.62
C GLN A 49 -11.28 -1.64 -19.00
N ALA A 50 -11.18 -1.58 -17.67
CA ALA A 50 -9.95 -1.22 -16.97
C ALA A 50 -8.94 -2.37 -16.98
N TRP A 51 -8.46 -2.71 -18.18
CA TRP A 51 -7.63 -3.87 -18.46
C TRP A 51 -6.27 -3.84 -17.75
N ASN A 52 -5.74 -2.65 -17.49
CA ASN A 52 -4.45 -2.44 -16.83
C ASN A 52 -4.55 -2.34 -15.28
N THR A 53 -5.67 -2.71 -14.67
CA THR A 53 -5.87 -2.57 -13.20
C THR A 53 -5.22 -3.66 -12.34
N MET A 54 -4.72 -4.73 -12.96
CA MET A 54 -3.85 -5.69 -12.29
C MET A 54 -2.67 -6.02 -13.20
N SER A 55 -1.46 -5.88 -12.66
CA SER A 55 -0.24 -6.40 -13.27
C SER A 55 -0.21 -7.94 -13.20
N ARG A 56 0.73 -8.55 -13.91
CA ARG A 56 1.01 -10.00 -13.79
C ARG A 56 1.27 -10.40 -12.34
N THR A 57 2.03 -9.58 -11.63
CA THR A 57 2.40 -9.79 -10.22
C THR A 57 1.17 -9.71 -9.32
N ASP A 58 0.26 -8.77 -9.57
CA ASP A 58 -0.98 -8.65 -8.78
C ASP A 58 -1.89 -9.87 -8.96
N ILE A 59 -1.99 -10.38 -10.20
CA ILE A 59 -2.76 -11.60 -10.49
C ILE A 59 -2.11 -12.81 -9.81
N GLN A 60 -0.78 -12.92 -9.86
CA GLN A 60 -0.04 -13.99 -9.20
C GLN A 60 -0.22 -13.94 -7.67
N ALA A 61 -0.02 -12.78 -7.06
CA ALA A 61 -0.21 -12.57 -5.62
C ALA A 61 -1.66 -12.90 -5.19
N PHE A 62 -2.65 -12.47 -5.98
CA PHE A 62 -4.05 -12.77 -5.72
C PHE A 62 -4.35 -14.28 -5.65
N LEU A 63 -3.67 -15.07 -6.50
CA LEU A 63 -3.77 -16.53 -6.52
C LEU A 63 -2.99 -17.18 -5.36
N ASP A 64 -1.78 -16.69 -5.06
CA ASP A 64 -0.92 -17.19 -3.97
C ASP A 64 -1.58 -16.98 -2.59
N GLU A 65 -2.13 -15.80 -2.32
CA GLU A 65 -2.81 -15.47 -1.06
C GLU A 65 -4.02 -16.36 -0.78
N ARG A 66 -4.67 -16.83 -1.85
CA ARG A 66 -5.82 -17.74 -1.76
C ARG A 66 -5.40 -19.21 -1.73
N ASN A 67 -4.09 -19.47 -1.74
CA ASN A 67 -3.51 -20.81 -1.81
C ASN A 67 -4.13 -21.62 -2.96
N SER A 68 -4.29 -20.95 -4.10
CA SER A 68 -4.94 -21.49 -5.29
C SER A 68 -4.04 -22.50 -5.98
N PHE A 69 -4.60 -23.61 -6.49
CA PHE A 69 -3.88 -24.47 -7.42
C PHE A 69 -3.31 -23.69 -8.61
N LEU A 70 -4.03 -22.66 -9.08
CA LEU A 70 -3.62 -21.87 -10.24
C LEU A 70 -2.31 -21.09 -10.01
N SER A 71 -1.90 -20.85 -8.76
CA SER A 71 -0.74 -20.02 -8.48
C SER A 71 0.58 -20.66 -8.92
N THR A 72 0.63 -21.99 -9.03
CA THR A 72 1.78 -22.72 -9.57
C THR A 72 1.46 -23.45 -10.88
N PHE A 73 0.21 -23.39 -11.32
CA PHE A 73 -0.26 -24.12 -12.49
C PHE A 73 0.28 -23.54 -13.79
N ARG A 74 0.89 -24.41 -14.61
CA ARG A 74 1.39 -24.09 -15.94
C ARG A 74 0.66 -24.90 -16.99
N THR A 75 0.26 -24.24 -18.07
CA THR A 75 -0.51 -24.83 -19.16
C THR A 75 -0.34 -24.02 -20.45
N GLU A 76 -0.80 -24.58 -21.57
CA GLU A 76 -0.85 -23.87 -22.85
C GLU A 76 -1.85 -22.70 -22.81
N ASP A 77 -1.44 -21.56 -23.38
CA ASP A 77 -2.31 -20.43 -23.71
C ASP A 77 -3.09 -20.70 -25.02
N LYS A 78 -3.87 -19.71 -25.50
CA LYS A 78 -4.64 -19.85 -26.75
C LYS A 78 -3.79 -20.13 -28.00
N HIS A 79 -2.49 -19.80 -27.94
CA HIS A 79 -1.53 -19.99 -29.02
C HIS A 79 -0.71 -21.28 -28.86
N GLY A 80 -0.99 -22.10 -27.83
CA GLY A 80 -0.25 -23.32 -27.56
C GLY A 80 1.06 -23.09 -26.81
N VAL A 81 1.31 -21.89 -26.25
CA VAL A 81 2.54 -21.58 -25.52
C VAL A 81 2.35 -21.89 -24.04
N ASN A 82 3.24 -22.70 -23.47
CA ASN A 82 3.18 -23.07 -22.06
C ASN A 82 3.58 -21.88 -21.15
N LYS A 83 2.63 -21.40 -20.34
CA LYS A 83 2.75 -20.24 -19.46
C LYS A 83 2.15 -20.52 -18.08
N LEU A 84 2.50 -19.70 -17.10
CA LEU A 84 1.84 -19.71 -15.79
C LEU A 84 0.38 -19.24 -15.94
N ALA A 85 -0.54 -19.76 -15.14
CA ALA A 85 -1.94 -19.36 -15.20
C ALA A 85 -2.13 -17.84 -15.02
N ALA A 86 -1.35 -17.21 -14.15
CA ALA A 86 -1.35 -15.76 -13.96
C ALA A 86 -0.94 -14.99 -15.23
N ASP A 87 0.07 -15.47 -15.96
CA ASP A 87 0.50 -14.88 -17.24
C ASP A 87 -0.58 -15.01 -18.32
N ILE A 88 -1.30 -16.13 -18.34
CA ILE A 88 -2.41 -16.38 -19.27
C ILE A 88 -3.56 -15.42 -18.99
N ILE A 89 -3.95 -15.25 -17.72
CA ILE A 89 -4.99 -14.31 -17.29
C ILE A 89 -4.61 -12.87 -17.66
N TYR A 90 -3.38 -12.48 -17.38
CA TYR A 90 -2.88 -11.15 -17.74
C TYR A 90 -2.90 -10.93 -19.26
N ALA A 91 -2.35 -11.85 -20.04
CA ALA A 91 -2.31 -11.72 -21.50
C ALA A 91 -3.71 -11.59 -22.11
N ALA A 92 -4.65 -12.43 -21.66
CA ALA A 92 -6.05 -12.34 -22.09
C ALA A 92 -6.68 -10.99 -21.75
N ALA A 93 -6.42 -10.43 -20.56
CA ALA A 93 -6.89 -9.11 -20.16
C ALA A 93 -6.32 -8.00 -21.07
N MET A 94 -5.00 -7.98 -21.29
CA MET A 94 -4.34 -6.97 -22.12
C MET A 94 -4.83 -7.02 -23.58
N GLU A 95 -4.81 -8.21 -24.18
CA GLU A 95 -5.11 -8.38 -25.61
C GLU A 95 -6.56 -8.03 -25.92
N ASN A 96 -7.48 -8.38 -25.02
CA ASN A 96 -8.90 -8.11 -25.20
C ASN A 96 -9.35 -6.78 -24.59
N LYS A 97 -8.46 -6.02 -23.93
CA LYS A 97 -8.80 -4.77 -23.22
C LYS A 97 -9.96 -4.96 -22.24
N ILE A 98 -9.91 -6.02 -21.44
CA ILE A 98 -10.89 -6.33 -20.38
C ILE A 98 -10.19 -6.46 -19.03
N ASN A 99 -10.87 -6.04 -17.96
CA ASN A 99 -10.35 -6.05 -16.61
C ASN A 99 -9.97 -7.47 -16.12
N PRO A 100 -8.73 -7.70 -15.68
CA PRO A 100 -8.28 -9.00 -15.16
C PRO A 100 -9.08 -9.47 -13.93
N LYS A 101 -9.59 -8.55 -13.10
CA LYS A 101 -10.49 -8.86 -11.97
C LYS A 101 -11.76 -9.58 -12.44
N TYR A 102 -12.31 -9.20 -13.60
CA TYR A 102 -13.48 -9.87 -14.17
C TYR A 102 -13.18 -11.33 -14.49
N ILE A 103 -12.01 -11.61 -15.09
CA ILE A 103 -11.56 -12.96 -15.41
C ILE A 103 -11.40 -13.79 -14.12
N LEU A 104 -10.83 -13.21 -13.07
CA LEU A 104 -10.67 -13.87 -11.77
C LEU A 104 -12.03 -14.20 -11.11
N VAL A 105 -12.99 -13.27 -11.11
CA VAL A 105 -14.36 -13.55 -10.64
C VAL A 105 -15.00 -14.67 -11.47
N LYS A 106 -14.80 -14.66 -12.79
CA LYS A 106 -15.33 -15.70 -13.68
C LYS A 106 -14.77 -17.08 -13.36
N LEU A 107 -13.45 -17.22 -13.21
CA LEU A 107 -12.81 -18.49 -12.85
C LEU A 107 -13.37 -19.08 -11.54
N GLN A 108 -13.66 -18.22 -10.56
CA GLN A 108 -14.30 -18.66 -9.32
C GLN A 108 -15.77 -19.00 -9.48
N LYS A 109 -16.55 -18.08 -10.07
CA LYS A 109 -17.99 -18.25 -10.23
C LYS A 109 -18.34 -19.53 -10.98
N GLU A 110 -17.55 -19.88 -11.99
CA GLU A 110 -17.89 -20.93 -12.94
C GLU A 110 -17.35 -22.30 -12.51
N GLN A 111 -16.11 -22.36 -12.00
CA GLN A 111 -15.45 -23.63 -11.68
C GLN A 111 -14.75 -23.64 -10.30
N SER A 112 -14.94 -22.60 -9.48
CA SER A 112 -14.30 -22.42 -8.16
C SER A 112 -12.77 -22.44 -8.18
N LEU A 113 -12.16 -22.16 -9.35
CA LEU A 113 -10.74 -22.38 -9.58
C LEU A 113 -9.82 -21.45 -8.78
N ILE A 114 -10.32 -20.32 -8.28
CA ILE A 114 -9.50 -19.41 -7.47
C ILE A 114 -9.24 -20.03 -6.09
N THR A 115 -10.21 -20.72 -5.48
CA THR A 115 -10.04 -21.32 -4.14
C THR A 115 -9.82 -22.85 -4.16
N GLU A 116 -9.93 -23.48 -5.32
CA GLU A 116 -9.73 -24.92 -5.48
C GLU A 116 -8.23 -25.29 -5.39
N LYS A 117 -7.94 -26.37 -4.65
CA LYS A 117 -6.57 -26.88 -4.43
C LYS A 117 -6.24 -28.08 -5.31
N SER A 118 -7.26 -28.76 -5.84
CA SER A 118 -7.07 -29.96 -6.65
C SER A 118 -8.14 -30.05 -7.74
N PRO A 119 -8.11 -29.13 -8.73
CA PRO A 119 -9.11 -29.10 -9.78
C PRO A 119 -9.01 -30.30 -10.70
N THR A 120 -10.15 -30.80 -11.16
CA THR A 120 -10.22 -31.82 -12.19
C THR A 120 -9.85 -31.24 -13.56
N GLN A 121 -9.37 -32.08 -14.49
CA GLN A 121 -9.08 -31.62 -15.86
C GLN A 121 -10.32 -31.02 -16.53
N LYS A 122 -11.52 -31.55 -16.25
CA LYS A 122 -12.78 -31.00 -16.75
C LYS A 122 -13.04 -29.57 -16.26
N GLN A 123 -12.70 -29.25 -15.00
CA GLN A 123 -12.79 -27.88 -14.49
C GLN A 123 -11.82 -26.95 -15.23
N LEU A 124 -10.59 -27.42 -15.53
CA LEU A 124 -9.60 -26.65 -16.27
C LEU A 124 -9.99 -26.46 -17.74
N ASP A 125 -10.58 -27.48 -18.37
CA ASP A 125 -11.00 -27.44 -19.77
C ASP A 125 -12.20 -26.50 -20.00
N GLY A 126 -13.05 -26.31 -18.98
CA GLY A 126 -14.19 -25.39 -18.98
C GLY A 126 -14.06 -24.24 -17.98
N ALA A 127 -12.84 -23.75 -17.74
CA ALA A 127 -12.49 -22.86 -16.62
C ALA A 127 -13.39 -21.63 -16.42
N THR A 128 -13.95 -21.06 -17.50
CA THR A 128 -14.82 -19.87 -17.46
C THR A 128 -16.25 -20.16 -17.93
N GLY A 129 -16.55 -21.43 -18.21
CA GLY A 129 -17.82 -21.87 -18.79
C GLY A 129 -18.07 -21.36 -20.21
N TYR A 130 -17.05 -20.87 -20.92
CA TYR A 130 -17.23 -20.31 -22.26
C TYR A 130 -17.62 -21.40 -23.26
N GLY A 131 -18.64 -21.11 -24.07
CA GLY A 131 -19.16 -22.00 -25.09
C GLY A 131 -20.10 -23.09 -24.58
N ILE A 132 -20.44 -23.09 -23.29
CA ILE A 132 -21.40 -24.01 -22.67
C ILE A 132 -22.77 -23.31 -22.62
N SER A 133 -23.79 -23.95 -23.20
CA SER A 133 -25.18 -23.44 -23.19
C SER A 133 -26.15 -24.51 -22.70
N ASP A 134 -27.33 -24.11 -22.23
CA ASP A 134 -28.33 -25.04 -21.67
C ASP A 134 -28.77 -26.14 -22.64
N GLY A 135 -28.68 -25.88 -23.96
CA GLY A 135 -29.11 -26.82 -24.99
C GLY A 135 -28.13 -27.96 -25.27
N CYS A 136 -26.81 -27.71 -25.18
CA CYS A 136 -25.78 -28.70 -25.51
C CYS A 136 -24.76 -28.95 -24.40
N GLY A 137 -24.77 -28.18 -23.32
CA GLY A 137 -23.88 -28.33 -22.18
C GLY A 137 -22.40 -28.48 -22.58
N TRP A 138 -21.75 -29.50 -22.06
CA TRP A 138 -20.34 -29.81 -22.34
C TRP A 138 -20.11 -30.44 -23.72
N ASP A 139 -21.15 -30.61 -24.53
CA ASP A 139 -21.06 -31.16 -25.89
C ASP A 139 -21.10 -30.11 -26.99
N CYS A 140 -21.29 -28.83 -26.63
CA CYS A 140 -21.32 -27.73 -27.57
C CYS A 140 -20.04 -27.65 -28.40
N ALA A 141 -20.17 -27.44 -29.72
CA ALA A 141 -19.03 -27.29 -30.63
C ALA A 141 -18.12 -26.12 -30.21
N THR A 142 -18.71 -24.99 -29.83
CA THR A 142 -17.98 -23.81 -29.32
C THR A 142 -17.17 -24.13 -28.07
N TYR A 143 -17.70 -24.94 -27.13
CA TYR A 143 -16.93 -25.42 -25.99
C TYR A 143 -15.77 -26.31 -26.46
N LYS A 144 -16.02 -27.30 -27.32
CA LYS A 144 -15.01 -28.24 -27.83
C LYS A 144 -13.83 -27.53 -28.53
N GLU A 145 -14.11 -26.46 -29.28
CA GLU A 145 -13.08 -25.65 -29.94
C GLU A 145 -12.23 -24.82 -28.94
N ASN A 146 -12.82 -24.45 -27.81
CA ASN A 146 -12.23 -23.62 -26.77
C ASN A 146 -11.87 -24.41 -25.50
N GLN A 147 -11.67 -25.74 -25.61
CA GLN A 147 -11.22 -26.56 -24.49
C GLN A 147 -9.81 -26.19 -24.06
N GLY A 148 -9.62 -26.11 -22.74
CA GLY A 148 -8.35 -25.84 -22.09
C GLY A 148 -8.30 -24.46 -21.45
N PHE A 149 -7.63 -24.38 -20.29
CA PHE A 149 -7.60 -23.18 -19.44
C PHE A 149 -7.23 -21.91 -20.23
N GLY A 150 -6.19 -21.98 -21.07
CA GLY A 150 -5.75 -20.84 -21.89
C GLY A 150 -6.81 -20.30 -22.84
N LYS A 151 -7.50 -21.18 -23.56
CA LYS A 151 -8.56 -20.80 -24.50
C LYS A 151 -9.81 -20.30 -23.78
N GLN A 152 -10.18 -20.93 -22.68
CA GLN A 152 -11.32 -20.50 -21.85
C GLN A 152 -11.12 -19.10 -21.26
N VAL A 153 -9.93 -18.81 -20.77
CA VAL A 153 -9.57 -17.50 -20.20
C VAL A 153 -9.59 -16.40 -21.26
N ASP A 154 -8.97 -16.65 -22.42
CA ASP A 154 -8.99 -15.69 -23.53
C ASP A 154 -10.41 -15.46 -24.06
N ALA A 155 -11.17 -16.53 -24.28
CA ALA A 155 -12.52 -16.41 -24.83
C ALA A 155 -13.49 -15.66 -23.89
N ALA A 156 -13.32 -15.80 -22.57
CA ALA A 156 -14.10 -15.05 -21.58
C ALA A 156 -13.81 -13.54 -21.62
N ALA A 157 -12.56 -13.14 -21.85
CA ALA A 157 -12.21 -11.74 -22.05
C ALA A 157 -12.67 -11.26 -23.45
N GLY A 158 -12.36 -12.03 -24.48
CA GLY A 158 -12.66 -11.69 -25.88
C GLY A 158 -14.14 -11.51 -26.17
N ILE A 159 -15.03 -12.28 -25.53
CA ILE A 159 -16.47 -12.09 -25.74
C ILE A 159 -16.98 -10.75 -25.19
N MET A 160 -16.44 -10.27 -24.07
CA MET A 160 -16.81 -8.97 -23.51
C MET A 160 -16.33 -7.83 -24.41
N ARG A 161 -15.10 -7.94 -24.94
CA ARG A 161 -14.59 -7.01 -25.95
C ARG A 161 -15.44 -7.01 -27.22
N TRP A 162 -15.76 -8.20 -27.71
CA TRP A 162 -16.60 -8.38 -28.89
C TRP A 162 -17.99 -7.76 -28.69
N TYR A 163 -18.60 -7.87 -27.50
CA TYR A 163 -19.86 -7.20 -27.21
C TYR A 163 -19.77 -5.68 -27.32
N TYR A 164 -18.75 -5.05 -26.73
CA TYR A 164 -18.56 -3.61 -26.91
C TYR A 164 -18.43 -3.21 -28.39
N ASP A 165 -17.71 -4.00 -29.18
CA ASP A 165 -17.45 -3.68 -30.58
C ASP A 165 -18.70 -3.91 -31.47
N ASN A 166 -19.66 -4.71 -31.01
CA ASN A 166 -20.81 -5.15 -31.80
C ASN A 166 -22.17 -4.75 -31.21
N VAL A 167 -22.24 -4.13 -30.04
CA VAL A 167 -23.51 -3.77 -29.37
C VAL A 167 -24.39 -2.85 -30.22
N SER A 168 -23.79 -2.00 -31.06
CA SER A 168 -24.52 -1.11 -31.96
C SER A 168 -25.16 -1.86 -33.14
N SER A 169 -24.55 -2.95 -33.61
CA SER A 169 -24.98 -3.69 -34.80
C SER A 169 -25.79 -4.97 -34.47
N GLN A 170 -25.62 -5.51 -33.27
CA GLN A 170 -26.28 -6.73 -32.81
C GLN A 170 -27.40 -6.40 -31.83
N SER A 171 -28.65 -6.57 -32.25
CA SER A 171 -29.83 -6.21 -31.46
C SER A 171 -30.08 -7.10 -30.25
N TRP A 172 -29.53 -8.32 -30.24
CA TRP A 172 -29.70 -9.28 -29.15
C TRP A 172 -28.78 -9.03 -27.95
N ILE A 173 -27.73 -8.20 -28.11
CA ILE A 173 -26.86 -7.79 -26.99
C ILE A 173 -27.63 -6.81 -26.11
N LYS A 174 -27.76 -7.15 -24.82
CA LYS A 174 -28.50 -6.35 -23.84
C LYS A 174 -27.75 -5.05 -23.52
N ARG A 175 -28.45 -3.92 -23.41
CA ARG A 175 -27.87 -2.59 -23.27
C ARG A 175 -28.83 -1.56 -22.66
N PRO A 176 -28.32 -0.51 -21.99
CA PRO A 176 -29.12 0.68 -21.70
C PRO A 176 -29.64 1.35 -22.98
N PRO A 177 -30.78 2.07 -22.93
CA PRO A 177 -31.73 2.14 -21.81
C PRO A 177 -32.83 1.06 -21.88
N LEU A 178 -32.61 -0.05 -22.60
CA LEU A 178 -33.64 -1.07 -22.84
C LEU A 178 -33.84 -1.96 -21.61
N SER A 179 -35.09 -2.40 -21.38
CA SER A 179 -35.44 -3.34 -20.31
C SER A 179 -35.60 -4.77 -20.83
N TYR A 180 -35.20 -5.75 -20.03
CA TYR A 180 -35.23 -7.16 -20.37
C TYR A 180 -35.88 -7.97 -19.24
N SER A 181 -36.71 -8.96 -19.58
CA SER A 181 -37.22 -9.91 -18.59
C SER A 181 -36.15 -10.96 -18.28
N ILE A 182 -35.68 -11.00 -17.03
CA ILE A 182 -34.67 -11.94 -16.53
C ILE A 182 -35.26 -12.62 -15.29
N ASP A 183 -35.41 -13.94 -15.33
CA ASP A 183 -36.03 -14.73 -14.24
C ASP A 183 -37.37 -14.15 -13.72
N GLY A 184 -38.16 -13.50 -14.60
CA GLY A 184 -39.45 -12.90 -14.26
C GLY A 184 -39.41 -11.45 -13.78
N GLU A 185 -38.22 -10.86 -13.60
CA GLU A 185 -38.03 -9.45 -13.24
C GLU A 185 -37.62 -8.61 -14.45
N PHE A 186 -38.08 -7.35 -14.52
CA PHE A 186 -37.64 -6.41 -15.55
C PHE A 186 -36.37 -5.70 -15.10
N ILE A 187 -35.26 -6.00 -15.76
CA ILE A 187 -33.96 -5.38 -15.53
C ILE A 187 -33.68 -4.37 -16.63
N THR A 188 -33.35 -3.15 -16.23
CA THR A 188 -32.85 -2.09 -17.13
C THR A 188 -31.38 -1.85 -16.78
N PRO A 189 -30.44 -2.46 -17.52
CA PRO A 189 -29.02 -2.27 -17.23
C PRO A 189 -28.66 -0.78 -17.25
N ALA A 190 -27.99 -0.31 -16.21
CA ALA A 190 -27.51 1.07 -16.11
C ALA A 190 -26.24 1.32 -16.94
N THR A 191 -25.50 0.26 -17.30
CA THR A 191 -24.24 0.29 -18.06
C THR A 191 -24.23 -0.81 -19.12
N LEU A 192 -23.38 -0.68 -20.15
CA LEU A 192 -23.21 -1.73 -21.16
C LEU A 192 -22.63 -2.99 -20.51
N ALA A 193 -21.66 -2.86 -19.59
CA ALA A 193 -21.06 -3.94 -18.82
C ALA A 193 -22.12 -4.76 -18.06
N THR A 194 -23.04 -4.10 -17.36
CA THR A 194 -24.16 -4.79 -16.72
C THR A 194 -25.03 -5.53 -17.75
N GLY A 195 -25.31 -4.89 -18.89
CA GLY A 195 -26.01 -5.52 -20.01
C GLY A 195 -25.28 -6.75 -20.57
N PHE A 196 -23.96 -6.70 -20.69
CA PHE A 196 -23.14 -7.79 -21.20
C PHE A 196 -23.08 -8.98 -20.25
N LEU A 197 -23.01 -8.74 -18.95
CA LEU A 197 -23.12 -9.79 -17.94
C LEU A 197 -24.46 -10.53 -18.03
N TYR A 198 -25.58 -9.82 -18.23
CA TYR A 198 -26.89 -10.44 -18.49
C TYR A 198 -27.02 -11.02 -19.91
N THR A 199 -26.22 -10.56 -20.87
CA THR A 199 -26.15 -11.15 -22.22
C THR A 199 -25.48 -12.52 -22.15
N TYR A 200 -24.40 -12.62 -21.38
CA TYR A 200 -23.63 -13.84 -21.19
C TYR A 200 -24.31 -14.82 -20.23
N THR A 201 -24.82 -14.34 -19.09
CA THR A 201 -25.54 -15.14 -18.08
C THR A 201 -26.92 -14.53 -17.89
N PRO A 202 -27.96 -15.02 -18.58
CA PRO A 202 -29.32 -14.46 -18.49
C PRO A 202 -30.07 -14.93 -17.23
N HIS A 203 -29.42 -14.90 -16.06
CA HIS A 203 -29.98 -15.30 -14.77
C HIS A 203 -29.62 -14.31 -13.66
N LEU A 204 -30.59 -13.97 -12.81
CA LEU A 204 -30.44 -13.05 -11.69
C LEU A 204 -29.48 -13.62 -10.64
N GLN A 205 -29.67 -14.89 -10.25
CA GLN A 205 -28.84 -15.51 -9.22
C GLN A 205 -27.37 -15.65 -9.66
N GLY A 206 -27.13 -15.95 -10.95
CA GLY A 206 -25.77 -16.01 -11.50
C GLY A 206 -25.07 -14.64 -11.41
N ASN A 207 -25.78 -13.57 -11.77
CA ASN A 207 -25.25 -12.21 -11.68
C ASN A 207 -25.12 -11.71 -10.24
N LYS A 208 -26.00 -12.13 -9.32
CA LYS A 208 -25.83 -11.89 -7.89
C LYS A 208 -24.56 -12.53 -7.35
N ASN A 209 -24.25 -13.77 -7.74
CA ASN A 209 -23.01 -14.43 -7.35
C ASN A 209 -21.77 -13.70 -7.90
N PHE A 210 -21.82 -13.25 -9.16
CA PHE A 210 -20.75 -12.42 -9.74
C PHE A 210 -20.56 -11.15 -8.92
N TRP A 211 -21.65 -10.41 -8.68
CA TRP A 211 -21.62 -9.16 -7.93
C TRP A 211 -21.11 -9.38 -6.51
N SER A 212 -21.57 -10.41 -5.79
CA SER A 212 -21.08 -10.69 -4.43
C SER A 212 -19.58 -11.03 -4.40
N LEU A 213 -19.06 -11.77 -5.38
CA LEU A 213 -17.61 -12.03 -5.48
C LEU A 213 -16.84 -10.76 -5.83
N TRP A 214 -17.31 -9.97 -6.78
CA TRP A 214 -16.72 -8.68 -7.13
C TRP A 214 -16.70 -7.72 -5.94
N GLN A 215 -17.81 -7.59 -5.23
CA GLN A 215 -17.95 -6.77 -4.03
C GLN A 215 -17.21 -7.34 -2.82
N SER A 216 -16.89 -8.62 -2.78
CA SER A 216 -16.04 -9.20 -1.74
C SER A 216 -14.56 -9.00 -2.03
N TRP A 217 -14.16 -8.90 -3.30
CA TRP A 217 -12.75 -8.91 -3.71
C TRP A 217 -12.22 -7.54 -4.18
N PHE A 218 -13.06 -6.68 -4.79
CA PHE A 218 -12.61 -5.51 -5.59
C PHE A 218 -13.35 -4.12 -5.48
N ASP A 219 -14.43 -3.91 -4.72
CA ASP A 219 -15.04 -2.62 -4.26
C ASP A 219 -14.32 -1.67 -3.23
N GLN A 220 -13.75 -0.54 -3.66
CA GLN A 220 -13.03 0.45 -2.83
C GLN A 220 -13.95 1.18 -1.82
N VAL A 221 -13.58 1.23 -0.53
CA VAL A 221 -14.39 1.86 0.54
C VAL A 221 -13.59 2.95 1.24
N TYR A 222 -14.06 4.19 1.14
CA TYR A 222 -13.55 5.30 1.93
C TYR A 222 -14.13 5.25 3.35
N PRO A 223 -13.32 5.51 4.39
CA PRO A 223 -13.81 5.50 5.77
C PRO A 223 -14.79 6.66 6.04
N ASP A 224 -15.73 6.42 6.93
CA ASP A 224 -16.61 7.49 7.45
C ASP A 224 -15.78 8.67 8.00
N GLY A 225 -16.28 9.88 7.77
CA GLY A 225 -15.59 11.14 8.06
C GLY A 225 -14.73 11.67 6.90
N THR A 226 -14.57 10.90 5.80
CA THR A 226 -13.86 11.37 4.61
C THR A 226 -14.68 12.43 3.86
N LEU A 227 -14.01 13.50 3.40
CA LEU A 227 -14.58 14.51 2.52
C LEU A 227 -14.25 14.16 1.07
N LEU A 228 -15.26 13.93 0.24
CA LEU A 228 -15.10 13.60 -1.17
C LEU A 228 -15.66 14.71 -2.07
N LYS A 229 -15.01 14.98 -3.19
CA LYS A 229 -15.58 15.75 -4.32
C LYS A 229 -15.31 15.04 -5.63
N SER A 230 -16.14 15.29 -6.63
CA SER A 230 -15.91 14.75 -7.97
C SER A 230 -14.83 15.55 -8.71
N THR A 231 -14.17 14.93 -9.69
CA THR A 231 -13.38 15.62 -10.72
C THR A 231 -14.23 16.53 -11.61
N THR A 232 -15.53 16.26 -11.75
CA THR A 232 -16.44 16.98 -12.66
C THR A 232 -17.54 17.79 -11.95
N ASP A 233 -17.74 17.59 -10.64
CA ASP A 233 -18.74 18.30 -9.82
C ASP A 233 -18.06 18.91 -8.59
N PRO A 234 -18.12 20.24 -8.40
CA PRO A 234 -17.49 20.92 -7.28
C PRO A 234 -18.18 20.67 -5.92
N THR A 235 -19.35 20.02 -5.91
CA THR A 235 -20.05 19.66 -4.67
C THR A 235 -19.18 18.75 -3.81
N VAL A 236 -18.95 19.18 -2.56
CA VAL A 236 -18.23 18.38 -1.57
C VAL A 236 -19.24 17.58 -0.75
N TYR A 237 -18.93 16.31 -0.51
CA TYR A 237 -19.73 15.38 0.26
C TYR A 237 -18.96 14.91 1.49
N LEU A 238 -19.63 14.82 2.64
CA LEU A 238 -19.14 14.07 3.80
C LEU A 238 -19.63 12.63 3.69
N LEU A 239 -18.72 11.66 3.77
CA LEU A 239 -19.12 10.26 4.00
C LEU A 239 -19.44 10.05 5.47
N GLN A 240 -20.64 9.54 5.75
CA GLN A 240 -21.08 9.27 7.10
C GLN A 240 -22.19 8.22 7.09
N ASN A 241 -22.03 7.16 7.89
CA ASN A 241 -22.97 6.05 7.99
C ASN A 241 -23.28 5.43 6.62
N GLY A 242 -22.25 5.27 5.77
CA GLY A 242 -22.37 4.69 4.43
C GLY A 242 -23.09 5.56 3.39
N LYS A 243 -23.39 6.83 3.71
CA LYS A 243 -24.03 7.78 2.80
C LYS A 243 -23.12 8.95 2.48
N LYS A 244 -23.28 9.53 1.28
CA LYS A 244 -22.67 10.82 0.91
C LYS A 244 -23.62 11.97 1.24
N ARG A 245 -23.25 12.83 2.18
CA ARG A 245 -24.04 14.00 2.59
C ARG A 245 -23.47 15.25 1.90
N PRO A 246 -24.20 15.89 0.96
CA PRO A 246 -23.68 17.07 0.27
C PRO A 246 -23.65 18.28 1.21
N PHE A 247 -22.61 19.10 1.14
CA PHE A 247 -22.62 20.43 1.75
C PHE A 247 -23.34 21.42 0.83
N ALA A 248 -24.34 22.14 1.35
CA ALA A 248 -25.10 23.10 0.54
C ALA A 248 -24.33 24.39 0.25
N SER A 249 -23.27 24.68 1.02
CA SER A 249 -22.43 25.86 0.84
C SER A 249 -21.01 25.64 1.35
N MET A 250 -20.06 26.42 0.82
CA MET A 250 -18.68 26.43 1.30
C MET A 250 -18.59 26.86 2.78
N THR A 251 -19.47 27.75 3.24
CA THR A 251 -19.52 28.18 4.64
C THR A 251 -19.92 27.02 5.57
N ALA A 252 -20.89 26.20 5.16
CA ALA A 252 -21.28 25.01 5.92
C ALA A 252 -20.13 24.00 6.06
N LEU A 253 -19.28 23.90 5.05
CA LEU A 253 -18.08 23.06 5.05
C LEU A 253 -16.95 23.65 5.91
N ALA A 254 -16.51 24.88 5.61
CA ALA A 254 -15.33 25.50 6.22
C ALA A 254 -15.48 25.78 7.72
N THR A 255 -16.70 25.87 8.23
CA THR A 255 -16.98 25.97 9.68
C THR A 255 -16.84 24.65 10.44
N ARG A 256 -16.70 23.51 9.73
CA ARG A 256 -16.60 22.16 10.33
C ARG A 256 -15.28 21.48 10.06
N TYR A 257 -14.74 21.64 8.87
CA TYR A 257 -13.59 20.88 8.39
C TYR A 257 -12.55 21.75 7.70
N ASP A 258 -11.28 21.33 7.77
CA ASP A 258 -10.21 21.89 6.97
C ASP A 258 -10.38 21.45 5.50
N LEU A 259 -10.40 22.41 4.58
CA LEU A 259 -10.57 22.18 3.14
C LEU A 259 -9.43 21.35 2.54
N LYS A 260 -8.25 21.31 3.17
CA LYS A 260 -7.13 20.47 2.72
C LYS A 260 -7.45 18.99 2.78
N ARG A 261 -8.44 18.58 3.58
CA ARG A 261 -8.87 17.18 3.74
C ARG A 261 -9.80 16.68 2.64
N ILE A 262 -10.16 17.54 1.68
CA ILE A 262 -11.00 17.13 0.56
C ILE A 262 -10.20 16.23 -0.37
N VAL A 263 -10.68 15.00 -0.54
CA VAL A 263 -10.20 14.04 -1.53
C VAL A 263 -10.99 14.22 -2.82
N THR A 264 -10.29 14.22 -3.96
CA THR A 264 -10.93 14.31 -5.29
C THR A 264 -11.00 12.93 -5.90
N VAL A 265 -12.19 12.50 -6.31
CA VAL A 265 -12.46 11.17 -6.86
C VAL A 265 -13.27 11.25 -8.17
N PRO A 266 -13.27 10.21 -9.02
CA PRO A 266 -14.19 10.14 -10.16
C PRO A 266 -15.67 10.18 -9.75
N SER A 267 -16.55 10.68 -10.62
CA SER A 267 -18.00 10.71 -10.38
C SER A 267 -18.60 9.32 -10.13
N SER A 268 -18.06 8.26 -10.75
CA SER A 268 -18.48 6.87 -10.53
C SER A 268 -18.26 6.41 -9.10
N GLU A 269 -17.17 6.87 -8.45
CA GLU A 269 -16.85 6.51 -7.08
C GLU A 269 -17.83 7.13 -6.09
N LEU A 270 -18.18 8.40 -6.31
CA LEU A 270 -19.26 9.04 -5.54
C LEU A 270 -20.61 8.37 -5.80
N ALA A 271 -20.89 7.85 -6.99
CA ALA A 271 -22.17 7.24 -7.33
C ALA A 271 -22.46 5.95 -6.53
N ARG A 272 -21.44 5.32 -5.94
CA ARG A 272 -21.58 4.13 -5.09
C ARG A 272 -22.29 4.39 -3.75
N TYR A 273 -22.26 5.63 -3.27
CA TYR A 273 -22.86 6.01 -2.00
C TYR A 273 -24.26 6.60 -2.19
N ASP A 274 -25.22 6.09 -1.43
CA ASP A 274 -26.55 6.67 -1.34
C ASP A 274 -26.47 8.12 -0.86
N ILE A 275 -27.29 8.98 -1.46
CA ILE A 275 -27.37 10.38 -1.05
C ILE A 275 -28.03 10.50 0.32
N GLY A 276 -27.30 11.08 1.26
CA GLY A 276 -27.80 11.44 2.58
C GLY A 276 -28.36 12.86 2.64
N SER A 277 -28.91 13.24 3.79
CA SER A 277 -29.42 14.59 4.00
C SER A 277 -28.30 15.63 3.91
N SER A 278 -28.58 16.72 3.18
CA SER A 278 -27.66 17.84 2.97
C SER A 278 -27.27 18.52 4.29
N ILE A 279 -26.02 18.99 4.35
CA ILE A 279 -25.48 19.82 5.43
C ILE A 279 -25.53 21.27 4.96
N SER A 280 -26.59 21.97 5.36
CA SER A 280 -26.91 23.31 4.84
C SER A 280 -26.45 24.47 5.72
N LEU A 281 -26.42 24.27 7.04
CA LEU A 281 -26.20 25.35 8.01
C LEU A 281 -24.74 25.39 8.49
N PRO A 282 -24.12 26.57 8.68
CA PRO A 282 -22.78 26.67 9.28
C PRO A 282 -22.74 26.13 10.71
N ASN A 283 -21.56 25.66 11.13
CA ASN A 283 -21.36 25.20 12.50
C ASN A 283 -21.32 26.40 13.45
N TYR A 284 -21.73 26.20 14.69
CA TYR A 284 -21.79 27.25 15.71
C TYR A 284 -22.78 28.39 15.41
N SER A 285 -23.58 28.27 14.34
CA SER A 285 -24.68 29.19 14.09
C SER A 285 -25.74 29.09 15.19
N ILE A 286 -26.31 30.24 15.53
CA ILE A 286 -27.55 30.29 16.29
C ILE A 286 -28.69 30.35 15.29
N VAL A 287 -29.64 29.45 15.48
CA VAL A 287 -30.79 29.31 14.60
C VAL A 287 -32.07 29.52 15.37
N LYS A 288 -33.07 30.11 14.72
CA LYS A 288 -34.40 30.34 15.25
C LYS A 288 -35.41 29.61 14.40
N THR A 289 -36.21 28.73 15.01
CA THR A 289 -37.29 28.06 14.29
C THR A 289 -38.49 28.97 14.12
N THR A 290 -39.35 28.66 13.15
CA THR A 290 -40.64 29.34 12.96
C THR A 290 -41.52 29.32 14.22
N GLY A 291 -41.41 28.28 15.06
CA GLY A 291 -42.05 28.19 16.36
C GLY A 291 -41.43 29.05 17.48
N GLY A 292 -40.41 29.87 17.17
CA GLY A 292 -39.79 30.79 18.11
C GLY A 292 -38.75 30.17 19.07
N SER A 293 -38.37 28.92 18.85
CA SER A 293 -37.32 28.26 19.63
C SER A 293 -35.93 28.57 19.07
N TYR A 294 -34.95 28.76 19.95
CA TYR A 294 -33.57 29.07 19.57
C TYR A 294 -32.65 27.88 19.86
N TYR A 295 -31.74 27.59 18.95
CA TYR A 295 -30.73 26.54 19.10
C TYR A 295 -29.34 27.04 18.72
N LEU A 296 -28.32 26.56 19.42
CA LEU A 296 -26.93 26.63 18.97
C LEU A 296 -26.60 25.33 18.23
N LEU A 297 -26.11 25.43 17.00
CA LEU A 297 -25.60 24.28 16.26
C LEU A 297 -24.19 23.95 16.73
N ASP A 298 -23.95 22.69 17.05
CA ASP A 298 -22.68 22.21 17.57
C ASP A 298 -22.40 20.83 16.91
N TYR A 299 -21.76 20.90 15.75
CA TYR A 299 -21.58 19.82 14.78
C TYR A 299 -22.90 19.16 14.39
N ASP A 300 -23.11 17.88 14.73
CA ASP A 300 -24.33 17.13 14.46
C ASP A 300 -25.36 17.27 15.59
N THR A 301 -25.13 18.17 16.55
CA THR A 301 -26.07 18.45 17.65
C THR A 301 -26.71 19.82 17.55
N LYS A 302 -27.97 19.93 17.99
CA LYS A 302 -28.67 21.19 18.19
C LYS A 302 -28.93 21.37 19.69
N ARG A 303 -28.51 22.49 20.25
CA ARG A 303 -28.57 22.75 21.69
C ARG A 303 -29.60 23.83 21.98
N PRO A 304 -30.72 23.52 22.67
CA PRO A 304 -31.77 24.50 22.89
C PRO A 304 -31.33 25.56 23.89
N PHE A 305 -31.68 26.82 23.65
CA PHE A 305 -31.60 27.86 24.66
C PHE A 305 -32.86 27.85 25.53
N THR A 306 -32.74 28.13 26.83
CA THR A 306 -33.91 28.21 27.73
C THR A 306 -34.91 29.31 27.34
N SER A 307 -34.44 30.39 26.71
CA SER A 307 -35.27 31.51 26.24
C SER A 307 -34.51 32.41 25.26
N SER A 308 -35.22 33.27 24.54
CA SER A 308 -34.61 34.33 23.71
C SER A 308 -33.73 35.28 24.54
N ASP A 309 -34.12 35.60 25.77
CA ASP A 309 -33.32 36.45 26.67
C ASP A 309 -31.95 35.83 26.99
N THR A 310 -31.88 34.49 26.98
CA THR A 310 -30.63 33.76 27.21
C THR A 310 -29.64 34.00 26.08
N VAL A 311 -30.11 34.07 24.83
CA VAL A 311 -29.28 34.36 23.64
C VAL A 311 -28.65 35.75 23.79
N GLY A 312 -29.45 36.76 24.12
CA GLY A 312 -28.96 38.13 24.30
C GLY A 312 -27.99 38.27 25.49
N LYS A 313 -28.26 37.60 26.62
CA LYS A 313 -27.37 37.64 27.81
C LYS A 313 -26.00 37.03 27.56
N LEU A 314 -25.89 36.05 26.67
CA LEU A 314 -24.62 35.44 26.29
C LEU A 314 -23.86 36.24 25.22
N GLY A 315 -24.37 37.41 24.84
CA GLY A 315 -23.67 38.37 23.99
C GLY A 315 -23.75 38.05 22.50
N TYR A 316 -24.64 37.16 22.08
CA TYR A 316 -24.84 36.84 20.67
C TYR A 316 -25.57 37.98 19.96
N ASN A 317 -25.07 38.35 18.77
CA ASN A 317 -25.66 39.40 17.97
C ASN A 317 -26.99 38.91 17.34
N PRO A 318 -28.13 39.59 17.56
CA PRO A 318 -29.40 39.23 16.93
C PRO A 318 -29.34 39.16 15.41
N ASP A 319 -28.50 39.98 14.77
CA ASP A 319 -28.34 40.03 13.31
C ASP A 319 -27.62 38.78 12.74
N GLU A 320 -26.97 37.99 13.60
CA GLU A 320 -26.27 36.75 13.22
C GLU A 320 -27.15 35.49 13.39
N ILE A 321 -28.39 35.66 13.86
CA ILE A 321 -29.33 34.56 14.07
C ILE A 321 -29.98 34.18 12.73
N LEU A 322 -29.90 32.90 12.36
CA LEU A 322 -30.48 32.38 11.14
C LEU A 322 -31.90 31.86 11.38
N ASP A 323 -32.89 32.38 10.66
CA ASP A 323 -34.23 31.82 10.66
C ASP A 323 -34.26 30.52 9.83
N VAL A 324 -34.78 29.44 10.41
CA VAL A 324 -34.82 28.09 9.80
C VAL A 324 -36.16 27.40 10.02
N ASN A 325 -36.47 26.41 9.20
CA ASN A 325 -37.62 25.53 9.42
C ASN A 325 -37.25 24.38 10.36
N GLU A 326 -38.23 23.79 11.03
CA GLU A 326 -38.00 22.63 11.91
C GLU A 326 -37.39 21.43 11.16
N GLN A 327 -37.75 21.27 9.87
CA GLN A 327 -37.22 20.23 9.01
C GLN A 327 -35.71 20.36 8.78
N ASP A 328 -35.17 21.58 8.74
CA ASP A 328 -33.73 21.83 8.57
C ASP A 328 -32.92 21.30 9.76
N LEU A 329 -33.58 21.17 10.92
CA LEU A 329 -33.00 20.69 12.18
C LEU A 329 -33.34 19.22 12.48
N SER A 330 -34.08 18.54 11.60
CA SER A 330 -34.58 17.17 11.85
C SER A 330 -33.46 16.12 11.95
N THR A 331 -32.32 16.37 11.31
CA THR A 331 -31.16 15.48 11.27
C THR A 331 -30.17 15.71 12.41
N TYR A 332 -30.33 16.80 13.18
CA TYR A 332 -29.46 17.12 14.31
C TYR A 332 -29.96 16.43 15.58
N THR A 333 -29.02 15.82 16.32
CA THR A 333 -29.29 15.21 17.62
C THR A 333 -29.53 16.30 18.67
N LEU A 334 -30.52 16.11 19.55
CA LEU A 334 -30.79 17.10 20.61
C LEU A 334 -29.69 17.04 21.67
N GLY A 335 -29.02 18.16 21.91
CA GLY A 335 -27.99 18.30 22.95
C GLY A 335 -28.50 18.95 24.24
N SER A 336 -27.58 19.23 25.16
CA SER A 336 -27.84 19.88 26.44
C SER A 336 -28.38 21.31 26.29
N THR A 337 -29.32 21.67 27.17
CA THR A 337 -29.94 23.00 27.20
C THR A 337 -28.95 24.06 27.69
N ILE A 338 -28.83 25.16 26.94
CA ILE A 338 -28.05 26.34 27.30
C ILE A 338 -28.91 27.27 28.16
N THR A 339 -28.40 27.62 29.34
CA THR A 339 -29.09 28.48 30.32
C THR A 339 -28.36 29.80 30.46
N ALA A 340 -28.97 30.78 31.14
CA ALA A 340 -28.33 32.07 31.42
C ALA A 340 -27.05 31.96 32.28
N ASN A 341 -26.81 30.82 32.93
CA ASN A 341 -25.60 30.55 33.71
C ASN A 341 -24.51 29.83 32.91
N THR A 342 -24.79 29.41 31.67
CA THR A 342 -23.82 28.73 30.82
C THR A 342 -22.79 29.73 30.29
N THR A 343 -21.60 29.79 30.91
CA THR A 343 -20.59 30.81 30.58
C THR A 343 -19.78 30.52 29.32
N LYS A 344 -19.63 29.24 28.95
CA LYS A 344 -18.89 28.81 27.76
C LYS A 344 -19.65 27.71 27.03
N PRO A 345 -20.67 28.05 26.21
CA PRO A 345 -21.48 27.05 25.52
C PRO A 345 -20.66 26.08 24.68
N LEU A 346 -19.62 26.52 23.98
CA LEU A 346 -18.73 25.66 23.19
C LEU A 346 -17.70 24.87 24.02
N GLY A 347 -17.68 25.08 25.34
CA GLY A 347 -16.69 24.52 26.26
C GLY A 347 -15.41 25.34 26.38
N GLU A 348 -14.46 24.82 27.14
CA GLU A 348 -13.19 25.46 27.48
C GLU A 348 -12.03 24.47 27.40
N LEU A 349 -10.90 24.88 26.82
CA LEU A 349 -9.66 24.10 26.87
C LEU A 349 -8.75 24.63 27.98
N VAL A 350 -8.30 23.73 28.85
CA VAL A 350 -7.40 24.09 29.95
C VAL A 350 -6.17 23.19 30.03
N GLN A 351 -5.04 23.78 30.41
CA GLN A 351 -3.83 23.07 30.84
C GLN A 351 -3.65 23.26 32.34
N ILE A 352 -3.52 22.17 33.08
CA ILE A 352 -3.33 22.21 34.53
C ILE A 352 -1.87 22.55 34.84
N LYS A 353 -1.66 23.63 35.61
CA LYS A 353 -0.33 24.14 35.95
C LYS A 353 0.51 23.14 36.73
N GLU A 354 -0.12 22.36 37.60
CA GLU A 354 0.55 21.48 38.56
C GLU A 354 1.15 20.22 37.90
N ASN A 355 0.55 19.71 36.83
CA ASN A 355 0.95 18.44 36.20
C ASN A 355 0.95 18.47 34.66
N ASN A 356 0.71 19.63 34.05
CA ASN A 356 0.61 19.84 32.60
C ASN A 356 -0.52 19.07 31.88
N ALA A 357 -1.44 18.42 32.61
CA ALA A 357 -2.54 17.69 32.01
C ALA A 357 -3.47 18.63 31.23
N LEU A 358 -3.99 18.15 30.10
CA LEU A 358 -4.86 18.91 29.21
C LEU A 358 -6.30 18.41 29.36
N TYR A 359 -7.25 19.33 29.46
CA TYR A 359 -8.67 19.00 29.58
C TYR A 359 -9.54 19.86 28.67
N TYR A 360 -10.59 19.25 28.12
CA TYR A 360 -11.75 19.95 27.58
C TYR A 360 -12.86 19.93 28.63
N ILE A 361 -13.38 21.10 29.00
CA ILE A 361 -14.45 21.25 29.99
C ILE A 361 -15.72 21.68 29.26
N LYS A 362 -16.79 20.89 29.41
CA LYS A 362 -18.10 21.18 28.80
C LYS A 362 -19.21 20.58 29.65
N ASP A 363 -20.34 21.27 29.77
CA ASP A 363 -21.58 20.72 30.33
C ASP A 363 -21.42 20.03 31.71
N ASN A 364 -20.67 20.67 32.61
CA ASN A 364 -20.32 20.18 33.96
C ASN A 364 -19.41 18.94 34.00
N GLU A 365 -18.83 18.57 32.86
CA GLU A 365 -17.82 17.52 32.74
C GLU A 365 -16.44 18.09 32.36
N TYR A 366 -15.38 17.40 32.76
CA TYR A 366 -14.04 17.56 32.22
C TYR A 366 -13.59 16.27 31.54
N HIS A 367 -13.02 16.40 30.34
CA HIS A 367 -12.57 15.31 29.50
C HIS A 367 -11.07 15.41 29.31
N LEU A 368 -10.34 14.36 29.66
CA LEU A 368 -8.89 14.32 29.51
C LEU A 368 -8.50 14.34 28.03
N ILE A 369 -7.44 15.09 27.70
CA ILE A 369 -6.82 15.13 26.39
C ILE A 369 -5.38 14.65 26.55
N TYR A 370 -5.03 13.55 25.89
CA TYR A 370 -3.68 12.99 25.99
C TYR A 370 -2.65 13.70 25.10
N ASP A 371 -3.10 14.38 24.03
CA ASP A 371 -2.21 15.01 23.06
C ASP A 371 -2.74 16.38 22.58
N LYS A 372 -1.84 17.36 22.43
CA LYS A 372 -2.16 18.69 21.87
C LYS A 372 -2.62 18.64 20.42
N ALA A 373 -2.27 17.60 19.66
CA ALA A 373 -2.76 17.39 18.30
C ALA A 373 -4.30 17.29 18.26
N ILE A 374 -4.91 16.66 19.28
CA ILE A 374 -6.38 16.57 19.41
C ILE A 374 -6.99 17.97 19.58
N ILE A 375 -6.32 18.88 20.29
CA ILE A 375 -6.77 20.28 20.43
C ILE A 375 -6.82 20.95 19.07
N LYS A 376 -5.74 20.87 18.30
CA LYS A 376 -5.62 21.51 16.98
C LYS A 376 -6.68 20.98 16.02
N GLU A 377 -6.91 19.66 16.01
CA GLU A 377 -7.84 19.02 15.08
C GLU A 377 -9.31 19.17 15.49
N ASN A 378 -9.65 18.93 16.74
CA ASN A 378 -11.04 18.91 17.18
C ASN A 378 -11.57 20.28 17.59
N PHE A 379 -10.69 21.20 18.01
CA PHE A 379 -11.08 22.48 18.59
C PHE A 379 -10.28 23.66 18.02
N PRO A 380 -10.21 23.83 16.68
CA PRO A 380 -9.36 24.85 16.05
C PRO A 380 -9.70 26.29 16.44
N ASN A 381 -10.91 26.52 16.96
CA ASN A 381 -11.42 27.84 17.35
C ASN A 381 -11.41 28.09 18.87
N LEU A 382 -10.92 27.14 19.68
CA LEU A 382 -10.82 27.32 21.13
C LEU A 382 -9.37 27.57 21.55
N THR A 383 -9.20 28.52 22.48
CA THR A 383 -7.87 28.85 23.02
C THR A 383 -7.59 28.01 24.27
N LEU A 384 -6.36 27.50 24.37
CA LEU A 384 -5.88 26.78 25.56
C LEU A 384 -5.47 27.76 26.66
N HIS A 385 -6.03 27.60 27.86
CA HIS A 385 -5.71 28.44 29.03
C HIS A 385 -5.01 27.64 30.13
N THR A 386 -3.95 28.19 30.73
CA THR A 386 -3.30 27.56 31.90
C THR A 386 -4.02 27.95 33.19
N VAL A 387 -4.43 26.95 33.98
CA VAL A 387 -5.19 27.12 35.23
C VAL A 387 -4.65 26.21 36.33
N SER A 388 -4.98 26.49 37.59
CA SER A 388 -4.71 25.55 38.70
C SER A 388 -5.71 24.40 38.69
N ILE A 389 -5.30 23.22 39.17
CA ILE A 389 -6.14 22.02 39.30
C ILE A 389 -7.44 22.26 40.08
N SER A 390 -7.47 23.26 40.97
CA SER A 390 -8.68 23.66 41.70
C SER A 390 -9.83 24.10 40.78
N LYS A 391 -9.54 24.50 39.54
CA LYS A 391 -10.53 24.79 38.49
C LYS A 391 -11.44 23.59 38.17
N LEU A 392 -10.98 22.36 38.38
CA LEU A 392 -11.77 21.15 38.14
C LEU A 392 -12.73 20.83 39.29
N THR A 393 -12.68 21.57 40.41
CA THR A 393 -13.57 21.35 41.56
C THR A 393 -15.03 21.55 41.16
N GLY A 394 -15.86 20.53 41.39
CA GLY A 394 -17.30 20.57 41.08
C GLY A 394 -17.67 20.03 39.69
N TYR A 395 -16.70 19.79 38.81
CA TYR A 395 -16.91 19.10 37.53
C TYR A 395 -16.81 17.58 37.71
N VAL A 396 -17.54 16.85 36.86
CA VAL A 396 -17.51 15.38 36.81
C VAL A 396 -16.51 14.92 35.76
N ALA A 397 -15.80 13.81 36.01
CA ALA A 397 -14.91 13.24 35.01
C ALA A 397 -15.73 12.58 33.88
N GLY A 398 -15.51 13.03 32.65
CA GLY A 398 -16.07 12.44 31.44
C GLY A 398 -15.06 11.51 30.74
N GLN A 399 -15.50 10.87 29.65
CA GLN A 399 -14.60 10.05 28.83
C GLN A 399 -13.52 10.92 28.16
N PRO A 400 -12.29 10.41 27.97
CA PRO A 400 -11.25 11.14 27.26
C PRO A 400 -11.66 11.56 25.85
N VAL A 401 -11.17 12.71 25.40
CA VAL A 401 -11.44 13.19 24.04
C VAL A 401 -10.66 12.35 23.05
N LYS A 402 -11.37 11.75 22.08
CA LYS A 402 -10.78 11.00 20.96
C LYS A 402 -10.52 11.90 19.77
N MET A 403 -9.62 11.50 18.88
CA MET A 403 -9.46 12.16 17.57
C MET A 403 -10.75 12.04 16.75
N LYS A 404 -11.13 13.09 16.02
CA LYS A 404 -12.34 13.10 15.16
C LYS A 404 -12.19 12.16 13.95
N ASP A 405 -13.31 11.62 13.49
CA ASP A 405 -13.38 10.73 12.32
C ASP A 405 -12.89 11.41 11.03
N GLY A 406 -12.45 10.58 10.08
CA GLY A 406 -11.79 10.97 8.83
C GLY A 406 -10.38 11.53 9.00
N THR A 407 -9.85 11.61 10.21
CA THR A 407 -8.50 12.15 10.46
C THR A 407 -7.46 11.07 10.17
N LEU A 408 -6.42 11.45 9.42
CA LEU A 408 -5.27 10.60 9.16
C LEU A 408 -4.28 10.79 10.30
N VAL A 409 -3.93 9.73 11.00
CA VAL A 409 -3.05 9.78 12.16
C VAL A 409 -1.85 8.87 12.03
N LEU A 410 -0.72 9.30 12.58
CA LEU A 410 0.43 8.46 12.88
C LEU A 410 0.60 8.44 14.40
N VAL A 411 0.69 7.26 15.00
CA VAL A 411 0.94 7.14 16.45
C VAL A 411 2.45 7.15 16.67
N GLU A 412 2.97 7.98 17.58
CA GLU A 412 4.38 7.99 17.94
C GLU A 412 4.86 6.59 18.33
N GLY A 413 6.01 6.17 17.79
CA GLY A 413 6.53 4.81 17.95
C GLY A 413 5.89 3.75 17.03
N ASP A 414 4.86 4.10 16.24
CA ASP A 414 4.28 3.24 15.21
C ASP A 414 4.68 3.72 13.81
N ASN A 415 4.99 2.80 12.90
CA ASN A 415 5.37 3.10 11.52
C ASN A 415 4.18 3.05 10.54
N LYS A 416 2.96 3.09 11.08
CA LYS A 416 1.71 2.92 10.36
C LYS A 416 0.90 4.21 10.35
N VAL A 417 0.26 4.48 9.22
CA VAL A 417 -0.73 5.55 9.09
C VAL A 417 -2.12 4.96 9.28
N TYR A 418 -2.97 5.59 10.07
CA TYR A 418 -4.33 5.16 10.32
C TYR A 418 -5.33 6.21 9.87
N ALA A 419 -6.47 5.80 9.33
CA ALA A 419 -7.65 6.66 9.30
C ALA A 419 -8.48 6.41 10.57
N ILE A 420 -8.96 7.48 11.20
CA ILE A 420 -9.94 7.36 12.29
C ILE A 420 -11.33 7.20 11.70
N GLU A 421 -12.00 6.10 12.04
CA GLU A 421 -13.35 5.79 11.57
C GLU A 421 -14.19 5.29 12.74
N ASN A 422 -15.32 5.94 12.99
CA ASN A 422 -16.23 5.60 14.09
C ASN A 422 -15.50 5.48 15.44
N GLY A 423 -14.55 6.37 15.70
CA GLY A 423 -13.72 6.39 16.91
C GLY A 423 -12.68 5.26 17.00
N LYS A 424 -12.51 4.43 15.98
CA LYS A 424 -11.48 3.38 15.87
C LYS A 424 -10.36 3.82 14.93
N LYS A 425 -9.17 3.25 15.08
CA LYS A 425 -8.05 3.47 14.13
C LYS A 425 -7.99 2.31 13.16
N ARG A 426 -8.02 2.61 11.87
CA ARG A 426 -7.88 1.61 10.80
C ARG A 426 -6.60 1.86 10.03
N HIS A 427 -5.70 0.88 10.06
CA HIS A 427 -4.41 1.00 9.41
C HIS A 427 -4.59 1.14 7.89
N ILE A 428 -4.02 2.15 7.26
CA ILE A 428 -3.96 2.28 5.82
C ILE A 428 -2.84 1.34 5.35
N ALA A 429 -3.21 0.25 4.68
CA ALA A 429 -2.37 -0.93 4.55
C ALA A 429 -1.04 -0.71 3.80
N SER A 430 -0.97 0.29 2.93
CA SER A 430 0.28 0.70 2.28
C SER A 430 0.26 2.18 1.85
N GLU A 431 1.42 2.67 1.45
CA GLU A 431 1.59 3.98 0.80
C GLU A 431 0.80 4.06 -0.52
N ASP A 432 0.75 2.97 -1.29
CA ASP A 432 -0.12 2.89 -2.47
C ASP A 432 -1.58 3.06 -2.06
N VAL A 433 -2.00 2.41 -0.96
CA VAL A 433 -3.37 2.57 -0.45
C VAL A 433 -3.69 4.02 -0.11
N PHE A 434 -2.76 4.68 0.56
CA PHE A 434 -2.87 6.07 0.92
C PHE A 434 -3.00 6.97 -0.32
N ASN A 435 -2.12 6.78 -1.30
CA ASN A 435 -2.05 7.59 -2.52
C ASN A 435 -3.25 7.35 -3.44
N GLY A 436 -3.66 6.09 -3.65
CA GLY A 436 -4.81 5.78 -4.50
C GLY A 436 -6.15 6.10 -3.84
N LEU A 437 -6.22 6.21 -2.51
CA LEU A 437 -7.36 6.87 -1.86
C LEU A 437 -7.34 8.39 -2.11
N GLY A 438 -6.29 8.96 -2.68
CA GLY A 438 -6.17 10.39 -2.95
C GLY A 438 -5.92 11.23 -1.69
N TYR A 439 -5.40 10.61 -0.63
CA TYR A 439 -4.98 11.31 0.57
C TYR A 439 -3.66 12.07 0.34
N ASP A 440 -3.48 13.16 1.09
CA ASP A 440 -2.26 13.98 1.06
C ASP A 440 -1.43 13.73 2.33
N TRP A 441 -0.15 13.37 2.15
CA TRP A 441 0.78 13.08 3.24
C TRP A 441 0.95 14.26 4.20
N ASN A 442 0.74 15.50 3.73
CA ASN A 442 0.79 16.70 4.56
C ASN A 442 -0.39 16.83 5.54
N ASN A 443 -1.45 16.03 5.35
CA ASN A 443 -2.62 16.02 6.21
C ASN A 443 -2.53 14.97 7.34
N ILE A 444 -1.42 14.24 7.46
CA ILE A 444 -1.21 13.28 8.54
C ILE A 444 -0.92 14.03 9.85
N VAL A 445 -1.64 13.63 10.90
CA VAL A 445 -1.51 14.20 12.24
C VAL A 445 -0.79 13.20 13.14
N THR A 446 0.39 13.57 13.65
CA THR A 446 1.10 12.74 14.62
C THR A 446 0.48 12.90 16.01
N ILE A 447 0.22 11.79 16.71
CA ILE A 447 -0.32 11.72 18.07
C ILE A 447 0.52 10.76 18.93
N ASN A 448 0.65 11.01 20.23
CA ASN A 448 1.36 10.14 21.15
C ASN A 448 0.65 8.79 21.40
N GLU A 449 1.37 7.86 22.03
CA GLU A 449 0.88 6.50 22.32
C GLU A 449 -0.43 6.47 23.11
N PHE A 450 -0.60 7.36 24.10
CA PHE A 450 -1.79 7.38 24.96
C PHE A 450 -3.03 7.84 24.20
N ALA A 451 -2.89 8.85 23.34
CA ALA A 451 -3.93 9.25 22.40
C ALA A 451 -4.22 8.12 21.39
N GLY A 452 -3.19 7.42 20.91
CA GLY A 452 -3.32 6.28 20.01
C GLY A 452 -4.05 5.07 20.62
N ILE A 453 -3.92 4.81 21.92
CA ILE A 453 -4.58 3.70 22.64
C ILE A 453 -6.08 3.95 22.85
N LEU A 454 -6.53 5.21 22.87
CA LEU A 454 -7.97 5.52 22.95
C LEU A 454 -8.78 5.00 21.75
N HIS A 455 -8.10 4.71 20.66
CA HIS A 455 -8.68 4.16 19.45
C HIS A 455 -8.38 2.67 19.35
N GLU A 456 -9.42 1.85 19.51
CA GLU A 456 -9.32 0.42 19.20
C GLU A 456 -8.87 0.25 17.75
N THR A 457 -7.98 -0.72 17.52
CA THR A 457 -7.54 -1.06 16.16
C THR A 457 -8.65 -1.86 15.48
N ALA A 458 -9.15 -1.35 14.37
CA ALA A 458 -10.07 -2.05 13.48
C ALA A 458 -9.32 -2.58 12.25
N GLU A 459 -10.03 -3.36 11.42
CA GLU A 459 -9.47 -3.95 10.21
C GLU A 459 -8.77 -2.89 9.34
N PRO A 460 -7.59 -3.19 8.77
CA PRO A 460 -6.90 -2.26 7.88
C PRO A 460 -7.79 -1.84 6.69
N ILE A 461 -7.52 -0.65 6.18
CA ILE A 461 -8.05 -0.14 4.92
C ILE A 461 -7.08 -0.59 3.84
N TYR A 462 -7.62 -1.26 2.83
CA TYR A 462 -6.91 -1.62 1.62
C TYR A 462 -7.48 -0.81 0.47
N LEU A 463 -6.66 -0.46 -0.52
CA LEU A 463 -7.21 -0.13 -1.83
C LEU A 463 -7.79 -1.40 -2.37
N ARG A 464 -8.98 -1.28 -2.95
CA ARG A 464 -9.25 -2.16 -4.07
C ARG A 464 -8.84 -1.43 -5.34
N SER A 465 -8.26 -2.21 -6.23
CA SER A 465 -7.22 -1.80 -7.17
C SER A 465 -7.75 -0.96 -8.35
N ASP A 466 -8.06 0.34 -8.16
CA ASP A 466 -8.54 1.18 -9.28
C ASP A 466 -8.61 2.71 -9.04
N ILE A 467 -7.54 3.37 -8.55
CA ILE A 467 -7.36 4.82 -8.82
C ILE A 467 -5.92 5.13 -9.24
N VAL A 468 -5.69 5.16 -10.56
CA VAL A 468 -4.65 5.99 -11.20
C VAL A 468 -5.37 6.89 -12.19
N THR A 469 -5.61 8.14 -11.82
CA THR A 469 -6.05 9.19 -12.75
C THR A 469 -4.81 9.86 -13.34
N GLN A 470 -4.61 9.69 -14.66
CA GLN A 470 -3.76 10.55 -15.49
C GLN A 470 -4.61 11.74 -15.99
N PRO A 471 -4.08 12.98 -16.07
CA PRO A 471 -4.80 14.12 -16.64
C PRO A 471 -4.84 14.10 -18.18
N ASP A 472 -5.97 14.56 -18.71
CA ASP A 472 -6.33 14.73 -20.13
C ASP A 472 -5.30 15.50 -20.99
N THR A 473 -5.07 14.99 -22.20
CA THR A 473 -4.47 15.71 -23.34
C THR A 473 -5.57 16.26 -24.27
N ALA A 474 -5.49 17.54 -24.65
CA ALA A 474 -6.24 18.10 -25.77
C ALA A 474 -5.32 18.78 -26.83
N GLN A 475 -5.26 18.11 -27.98
CA GLN A 475 -5.17 18.58 -29.39
C GLN A 475 -4.00 19.43 -29.96
N GLN A 476 -3.22 18.73 -30.80
CA GLN A 476 -2.62 19.07 -32.12
C GLN A 476 -2.63 20.52 -32.64
N THR A 477 -1.45 21.04 -32.97
CA THR A 477 -1.03 21.48 -34.33
C THR A 477 0.51 21.55 -34.45
N SER A 478 1.06 21.13 -35.59
CA SER A 478 2.48 21.29 -36.04
C SER A 478 2.47 22.08 -37.36
N PRO A 479 3.60 22.61 -37.93
CA PRO A 479 5.04 22.44 -37.59
C PRO A 479 5.81 23.80 -37.46
N THR A 480 7.04 23.88 -36.92
CA THR A 480 8.34 23.75 -37.64
C THR A 480 9.52 23.85 -36.64
N GLN A 481 10.62 23.13 -36.94
CA GLN A 481 11.92 22.88 -36.25
C GLN A 481 12.57 24.10 -35.53
N GLN A 482 13.44 24.01 -34.50
CA GLN A 482 14.42 23.00 -34.06
C GLN A 482 14.94 23.35 -32.63
N SER A 483 14.98 22.40 -31.68
CA SER A 483 16.01 22.25 -30.62
C SER A 483 15.67 21.08 -29.67
N THR A 484 16.70 20.32 -29.29
CA THR A 484 16.77 19.13 -28.39
C THR A 484 16.29 19.41 -26.95
N PRO A 485 16.12 18.42 -26.02
CA PRO A 485 16.22 16.95 -26.08
C PRO A 485 14.96 16.24 -25.50
N THR A 486 15.02 14.91 -25.25
CA THR A 486 14.13 14.06 -24.41
C THR A 486 13.32 13.02 -25.20
N THR A 487 13.91 11.82 -25.37
CA THR A 487 13.18 10.56 -25.64
C THR A 487 12.87 9.94 -24.28
N ALA A 488 11.61 10.01 -23.83
CA ALA A 488 10.59 9.00 -24.02
C ALA A 488 10.89 7.73 -23.19
N HIS A 489 10.32 7.66 -21.99
CA HIS A 489 10.09 6.37 -21.32
C HIS A 489 8.78 5.80 -21.87
N GLU A 490 8.94 4.86 -22.80
CA GLU A 490 7.89 3.91 -23.17
C GLU A 490 7.55 3.04 -21.96
N ASP A 491 6.25 2.85 -21.80
CA ASP A 491 5.56 2.00 -20.85
C ASP A 491 6.03 0.55 -21.02
N THR A 492 6.81 0.02 -20.08
CA THR A 492 7.17 -1.40 -19.97
C THR A 492 7.17 -1.75 -18.47
N THR A 493 6.86 -2.97 -18.01
CA THR A 493 7.88 -4.00 -17.66
C THR A 493 7.27 -5.16 -16.85
N ASN A 494 7.62 -6.46 -16.89
CA ASN A 494 8.86 -7.19 -17.14
C ASN A 494 10.12 -6.41 -16.79
N ILE A 495 10.69 -6.62 -15.60
CA ILE A 495 11.90 -5.92 -15.12
C ILE A 495 12.99 -5.86 -16.23
N ALA A 496 13.07 -6.88 -17.08
CA ALA A 496 13.96 -6.93 -18.25
C ALA A 496 13.83 -5.74 -19.23
N ASP A 497 12.67 -5.08 -19.29
CA ASP A 497 12.38 -3.99 -20.22
C ASP A 497 12.72 -2.59 -19.63
N LEU A 498 12.90 -2.45 -18.29
CA LEU A 498 13.43 -1.26 -17.58
C LEU A 498 14.94 -1.41 -17.44
N MET A 499 15.40 -2.65 -17.37
CA MET A 499 16.80 -2.98 -17.23
C MET A 499 17.60 -2.50 -18.44
N ILE A 500 18.74 -1.90 -18.14
CA ILE A 500 19.79 -1.74 -19.13
C ILE A 500 20.30 -3.13 -19.49
N THR A 501 19.99 -3.61 -20.71
CA THR A 501 20.40 -4.92 -21.22
C THR A 501 21.37 -4.82 -22.39
N THR A 502 22.19 -5.85 -22.60
CA THR A 502 23.04 -6.01 -23.78
C THR A 502 22.31 -6.88 -24.80
N PRO A 503 22.06 -6.38 -26.02
CA PRO A 503 21.46 -7.19 -27.07
C PRO A 503 22.28 -8.46 -27.31
N ALA A 504 21.60 -9.59 -27.55
CA ALA A 504 22.25 -10.89 -27.74
C ALA A 504 23.33 -10.89 -28.84
N ALA A 505 23.12 -10.11 -29.90
CA ALA A 505 24.09 -9.95 -30.99
C ALA A 505 25.39 -9.24 -30.57
N SER A 506 25.39 -8.53 -29.44
CA SER A 506 26.51 -7.78 -28.89
C SER A 506 27.17 -8.49 -27.71
N TRP A 507 26.76 -9.73 -27.41
CA TRP A 507 27.31 -10.47 -26.28
C TRP A 507 28.80 -10.78 -26.48
N THR A 508 29.58 -10.50 -25.44
CA THR A 508 31.00 -10.82 -25.40
C THR A 508 31.26 -11.80 -24.28
N PHE A 509 32.18 -12.74 -24.51
CA PHE A 509 32.55 -13.75 -23.54
C PHE A 509 34.06 -13.77 -23.32
N VAL A 510 34.46 -14.10 -22.10
CA VAL A 510 35.86 -14.33 -21.71
C VAL A 510 35.94 -15.73 -21.11
N GLY A 511 36.96 -16.51 -21.50
CA GLY A 511 37.22 -17.83 -20.91
C GLY A 511 36.11 -18.86 -21.18
N LYS A 512 35.89 -19.76 -20.22
CA LYS A 512 34.82 -20.78 -20.33
C LYS A 512 33.45 -20.13 -20.14
N THR A 513 32.45 -20.67 -20.81
CA THR A 513 31.08 -20.13 -20.76
C THR A 513 30.14 -21.07 -20.00
N ILE A 514 29.15 -20.45 -19.36
CA ILE A 514 27.96 -21.10 -18.82
C ILE A 514 26.75 -20.30 -19.29
N ASP A 515 25.68 -21.02 -19.66
CA ASP A 515 24.40 -20.39 -19.98
C ASP A 515 23.76 -19.85 -18.71
N SER A 516 23.29 -18.62 -18.75
CA SER A 516 22.78 -17.92 -17.57
C SER A 516 21.88 -16.75 -17.98
N PRO A 517 20.74 -16.54 -17.27
CA PRO A 517 19.84 -15.44 -17.53
C PRO A 517 20.41 -14.07 -17.14
N VAL A 518 21.47 -14.02 -16.33
CA VAL A 518 22.09 -12.74 -15.91
C VAL A 518 22.78 -12.09 -17.10
N ASP A 519 22.60 -10.79 -17.30
CA ASP A 519 23.04 -10.14 -18.52
C ASP A 519 24.56 -9.89 -18.56
N ALA A 520 25.19 -9.67 -17.41
CA ALA A 520 26.65 -9.72 -17.27
C ALA A 520 27.08 -10.56 -16.07
N TYR A 521 28.16 -11.31 -16.22
CA TYR A 521 28.81 -12.00 -15.11
C TYR A 521 30.32 -12.06 -15.27
N LEU A 522 31.00 -12.32 -14.15
CA LEU A 522 32.43 -12.54 -14.11
C LEU A 522 32.77 -13.55 -13.00
N VAL A 523 33.69 -14.46 -13.31
CA VAL A 523 34.34 -15.38 -12.37
C VAL A 523 35.83 -15.12 -12.44
N ALA A 524 36.44 -14.79 -11.31
CA ALA A 524 37.87 -14.58 -11.20
C ALA A 524 38.49 -15.37 -10.05
N ASP A 525 39.75 -15.75 -10.20
CA ASP A 525 40.57 -16.21 -9.07
C ASP A 525 40.87 -15.02 -8.15
N TYR A 526 40.59 -15.15 -6.86
CA TYR A 526 40.74 -14.03 -5.92
C TYR A 526 42.20 -13.67 -5.65
N ALA A 527 43.11 -14.66 -5.67
CA ALA A 527 44.51 -14.44 -5.30
C ALA A 527 45.30 -13.79 -6.44
N SER A 528 45.10 -14.26 -7.68
CA SER A 528 45.78 -13.72 -8.86
C SER A 528 45.04 -12.53 -9.51
N GLY A 529 43.73 -12.42 -9.29
CA GLY A 529 42.86 -11.49 -10.01
C GLY A 529 42.59 -11.90 -11.47
N GLU A 530 43.02 -13.10 -11.87
CA GLU A 530 42.80 -13.63 -13.21
C GLU A 530 41.31 -13.87 -13.47
N ILE A 531 40.81 -13.33 -14.58
CA ILE A 531 39.42 -13.53 -15.01
C ILE A 531 39.33 -14.84 -15.77
N LEU A 532 38.67 -15.83 -15.17
CA LEU A 532 38.56 -17.21 -15.65
C LEU A 532 37.38 -17.41 -16.59
N ALA A 533 36.29 -16.68 -16.34
CA ALA A 533 35.08 -16.69 -17.14
C ALA A 533 34.34 -15.35 -17.06
N GLY A 534 33.59 -14.99 -18.09
CA GLY A 534 32.71 -13.83 -18.06
C GLY A 534 31.80 -13.71 -19.26
N LYS A 535 30.67 -13.03 -19.07
CA LYS A 535 29.74 -12.58 -20.11
C LYS A 535 29.55 -11.07 -19.95
N ASN A 536 29.68 -10.30 -21.02
CA ASN A 536 29.49 -8.85 -21.03
C ASN A 536 30.25 -8.12 -19.92
N SER A 537 31.46 -8.60 -19.60
CA SER A 537 32.22 -8.18 -18.41
C SER A 537 32.66 -6.72 -18.45
N ASP A 538 32.69 -6.13 -19.66
CA ASP A 538 33.12 -4.75 -19.93
C ASP A 538 31.96 -3.80 -20.26
N THR A 539 30.72 -4.29 -20.15
CA THR A 539 29.50 -3.48 -20.35
C THR A 539 29.22 -2.64 -19.11
N VAL A 540 28.97 -1.35 -19.33
CA VAL A 540 28.62 -0.40 -18.26
C VAL A 540 27.19 -0.62 -17.82
N ARG A 541 26.96 -0.67 -16.50
CA ARG A 541 25.65 -0.86 -15.88
C ARG A 541 25.53 -0.08 -14.57
N PRO A 542 24.29 0.28 -14.18
CA PRO A 542 24.02 0.76 -12.84
C PRO A 542 24.37 -0.30 -11.79
N THR A 543 24.98 0.15 -10.72
CA THR A 543 25.53 -0.72 -9.66
C THR A 543 24.50 -1.04 -8.58
N ALA A 544 23.50 -0.18 -8.40
CA ALA A 544 22.63 -0.17 -7.23
C ALA A 544 23.45 -0.20 -5.92
N SER A 545 22.97 -0.91 -4.89
CA SER A 545 23.64 -0.97 -3.57
C SER A 545 25.04 -1.60 -3.55
N LEU A 546 25.53 -2.15 -4.66
CA LEU A 546 26.96 -2.47 -4.81
C LEU A 546 27.84 -1.21 -4.63
N ALA A 547 27.28 -0.02 -4.90
CA ALA A 547 27.91 1.27 -4.62
C ALA A 547 28.50 1.39 -3.21
N LYS A 548 27.82 0.80 -2.21
CA LYS A 548 28.18 0.84 -0.80
C LYS A 548 29.53 0.18 -0.50
N VAL A 549 29.99 -0.76 -1.33
CA VAL A 549 31.30 -1.42 -1.15
C VAL A 549 32.43 -0.43 -1.43
N MET A 550 32.33 0.34 -2.51
CA MET A 550 33.32 1.38 -2.81
C MET A 550 33.26 2.51 -1.77
N THR A 551 32.06 2.93 -1.38
CA THR A 551 31.88 3.95 -0.33
C THR A 551 32.51 3.50 0.98
N THR A 552 32.32 2.23 1.36
CA THR A 552 32.96 1.62 2.53
C THR A 552 34.48 1.61 2.42
N TYR A 553 35.04 1.21 1.26
CA TYR A 553 36.47 1.27 1.03
C TYR A 553 37.02 2.70 1.25
N MET A 554 36.34 3.70 0.71
CA MET A 554 36.74 5.09 0.89
C MET A 554 36.57 5.58 2.33
N LEU A 555 35.51 5.19 3.04
CA LEU A 555 35.33 5.51 4.45
C LEU A 555 36.51 4.97 5.30
N MET A 556 36.88 3.71 5.09
CA MET A 556 38.01 3.09 5.79
C MET A 556 39.33 3.80 5.45
N ARG A 557 39.54 4.16 4.18
CA ARG A 557 40.74 4.90 3.75
C ARG A 557 40.83 6.30 4.34
N GLU A 558 39.70 6.99 4.44
CA GLU A 558 39.61 8.35 4.99
C GLU A 558 39.59 8.36 6.53
N GLY A 559 39.77 7.20 7.18
CA GLY A 559 39.98 7.10 8.62
C GLY A 559 38.71 6.99 9.45
N LEU A 560 37.65 6.37 8.91
CA LEU A 560 36.44 6.05 9.68
C LEU A 560 36.79 5.39 11.02
N ASN A 561 36.48 6.09 12.12
CA ASN A 561 36.66 5.55 13.47
C ASN A 561 35.47 4.67 13.84
N LEU A 562 35.64 3.34 13.79
CA LEU A 562 34.58 2.37 14.12
C LEU A 562 34.12 2.45 15.58
N ASN A 563 35.02 2.85 16.51
CA ASN A 563 34.66 3.08 17.91
C ASN A 563 33.98 4.43 18.14
N GLY A 564 33.92 5.27 17.10
CA GLY A 564 33.17 6.51 17.11
C GLY A 564 31.66 6.28 16.98
N SER A 565 30.92 7.38 16.98
CA SER A 565 29.48 7.38 16.82
C SER A 565 29.04 8.61 16.06
N VAL A 566 27.87 8.53 15.44
CA VAL A 566 27.27 9.65 14.72
C VAL A 566 25.81 9.80 15.14
N THR A 567 25.39 11.04 15.27
CA THR A 567 24.00 11.41 15.54
C THR A 567 23.26 11.60 14.22
N TYR A 568 22.09 11.00 14.11
CA TYR A 568 21.24 11.13 12.95
C TYR A 568 20.68 12.55 12.84
N ASN A 569 20.80 13.13 11.65
CA ASN A 569 20.31 14.43 11.25
C ASN A 569 19.54 14.26 9.93
N SER A 570 18.23 14.17 10.05
CA SER A 570 17.28 13.99 8.96
C SER A 570 17.36 15.09 7.89
N ALA A 571 17.77 16.31 8.23
CA ALA A 571 17.90 17.40 7.26
C ALA A 571 19.04 17.15 6.25
N THR A 572 20.05 16.36 6.62
CA THR A 572 21.25 16.15 5.79
C THR A 572 21.51 14.71 5.43
N GLN A 573 21.04 13.73 6.20
CA GLN A 573 21.37 12.32 6.03
C GLN A 573 20.18 11.47 5.57
N LYS A 574 18.96 12.02 5.57
CA LYS A 574 17.78 11.32 5.04
C LYS A 574 17.98 11.01 3.55
N THR A 575 17.61 9.80 3.13
CA THR A 575 17.58 9.39 1.72
C THR A 575 16.12 9.26 1.25
N PRO A 576 15.77 9.69 0.02
CA PRO A 576 14.44 9.50 -0.54
C PRO A 576 14.00 8.02 -0.50
N PRO A 577 12.70 7.73 -0.28
CA PRO A 577 12.25 6.37 -0.03
C PRO A 577 11.81 5.63 -1.30
N GLU A 578 12.24 4.37 -1.46
CA GLU A 578 11.44 3.26 -2.04
C GLU A 578 11.84 1.90 -1.41
N PHE A 579 13.13 1.64 -1.10
CA PHE A 579 13.58 0.38 -0.47
C PHE A 579 14.71 0.57 0.57
N HIS A 580 14.84 -0.35 1.54
CA HIS A 580 15.86 -0.38 2.62
C HIS A 580 15.88 0.87 3.53
N ARG A 581 14.73 1.16 4.17
CA ARG A 581 14.59 2.24 5.18
C ARG A 581 15.20 1.79 6.51
N TYR A 582 16.17 2.56 7.00
CA TYR A 582 16.73 2.41 8.35
C TYR A 582 15.79 3.07 9.36
N ARG A 583 15.38 2.33 10.38
CA ARG A 583 14.59 2.88 11.49
C ARG A 583 15.53 3.74 12.34
N ILE A 584 15.30 5.04 12.37
CA ILE A 584 16.05 5.98 13.22
C ILE A 584 15.31 7.32 13.28
N THR A 585 15.36 7.97 14.44
CA THR A 585 14.75 9.25 14.77
C THR A 585 15.79 10.36 14.85
N ASP A 586 15.42 11.58 14.45
CA ASP A 586 16.32 12.73 14.45
C ASP A 586 16.92 12.95 15.85
N GLY A 587 18.25 13.01 15.94
CA GLY A 587 18.97 13.14 17.20
C GLY A 587 19.44 11.84 17.85
N GLU A 588 18.96 10.66 17.41
CA GLU A 588 19.46 9.37 17.88
C GLU A 588 20.92 9.16 17.49
N ARG A 589 21.66 8.41 18.31
CA ARG A 589 23.10 8.24 18.13
C ARG A 589 23.48 6.77 18.05
N VAL A 590 24.24 6.42 17.03
CA VAL A 590 24.62 5.03 16.74
C VAL A 590 26.13 4.92 16.58
N ARG A 591 26.73 3.80 17.00
CA ARG A 591 28.16 3.55 16.78
C ARG A 591 28.42 3.36 15.29
N ASN A 592 29.56 3.87 14.84
CA ASN A 592 29.99 3.71 13.46
C ASN A 592 30.20 2.23 13.10
N ASN A 593 30.63 1.41 14.07
CA ASN A 593 30.74 -0.03 13.92
C ASN A 593 29.42 -0.69 13.53
N ASP A 594 28.34 -0.30 14.19
CA ASP A 594 27.02 -0.90 14.02
C ASP A 594 26.41 -0.45 12.69
N LEU A 595 26.49 0.85 12.40
CA LEU A 595 26.09 1.40 11.10
C LEU A 595 26.82 0.74 9.94
N LEU A 596 28.13 0.45 10.08
CA LEU A 596 28.87 -0.20 9.00
C LEU A 596 28.43 -1.65 8.79
N ASN A 597 28.06 -2.37 9.85
CA ASN A 597 27.43 -3.68 9.72
C ASN A 597 26.08 -3.57 9.00
N THR A 598 25.21 -2.64 9.40
CA THR A 598 23.92 -2.40 8.73
C THR A 598 24.09 -2.08 7.23
N VAL A 599 25.09 -1.27 6.87
CA VAL A 599 25.42 -0.96 5.45
C VAL A 599 25.79 -2.22 4.65
N LEU A 600 26.55 -3.14 5.25
CA LEU A 600 27.11 -4.30 4.55
C LEU A 600 26.18 -5.53 4.60
N VAL A 601 25.39 -5.69 5.67
CA VAL A 601 24.50 -6.82 5.93
C VAL A 601 23.11 -6.58 5.33
N SER A 602 22.35 -5.62 5.87
CA SER A 602 20.97 -5.34 5.47
C SER A 602 20.85 -4.28 4.36
N SER A 603 21.96 -3.68 3.94
CA SER A 603 22.02 -2.77 2.79
C SER A 603 21.26 -1.44 2.96
N MET A 604 21.09 -0.97 4.20
CA MET A 604 20.36 0.27 4.46
C MET A 604 21.05 1.51 3.88
N ASN A 605 20.24 2.47 3.41
CA ASN A 605 20.74 3.67 2.73
C ASN A 605 21.18 4.78 3.70
N THR A 606 20.33 5.13 4.67
CA THR A 606 20.58 6.21 5.64
C THR A 606 21.90 6.03 6.43
N PRO A 607 22.25 4.83 6.94
CA PRO A 607 23.52 4.61 7.64
C PRO A 607 24.75 4.99 6.82
N VAL A 608 24.70 4.91 5.49
CA VAL A 608 25.82 5.30 4.63
C VAL A 608 26.09 6.80 4.73
N ARG A 609 25.05 7.64 4.65
CA ARG A 609 25.18 9.10 4.77
C ARG A 609 25.58 9.50 6.18
N MET A 610 25.10 8.79 7.20
CA MET A 610 25.54 8.95 8.58
C MET A 610 27.06 8.67 8.71
N LEU A 611 27.55 7.56 8.18
CA LEU A 611 28.98 7.23 8.20
C LEU A 611 29.83 8.25 7.44
N VAL A 612 29.39 8.69 6.26
CA VAL A 612 30.09 9.76 5.50
C VAL A 612 30.17 11.04 6.31
N SER A 613 29.06 11.45 6.96
CA SER A 613 29.05 12.64 7.81
C SER A 613 29.94 12.53 9.06
N SER A 614 30.23 11.30 9.53
CA SER A 614 31.17 11.07 10.63
C SER A 614 32.63 11.29 10.23
N VAL A 615 32.92 11.34 8.93
CA VAL A 615 34.25 11.56 8.35
C VAL A 615 34.37 12.96 7.75
N THR A 616 33.32 13.46 7.10
CA THR A 616 33.32 14.77 6.43
C THR A 616 31.91 15.36 6.33
N ASN A 617 31.80 16.68 6.47
CA ASN A 617 30.55 17.41 6.24
C ASN A 617 30.28 17.72 4.75
N ASP A 618 31.23 17.39 3.86
CA ASP A 618 31.14 17.61 2.41
C ASP A 618 30.98 16.28 1.66
N GLU A 619 29.72 15.84 1.51
CA GLU A 619 29.38 14.61 0.79
C GLU A 619 29.74 14.69 -0.71
N ALA A 620 29.59 15.88 -1.33
CA ALA A 620 29.95 16.08 -2.73
C ALA A 620 31.48 15.96 -2.96
N GLY A 621 32.27 16.49 -2.03
CA GLY A 621 33.72 16.29 -1.99
C GLY A 621 34.09 14.82 -1.77
N PHE A 622 33.34 14.09 -0.93
CA PHE A 622 33.53 12.66 -0.73
C PHE A 622 33.28 11.85 -2.02
N ILE A 623 32.19 12.15 -2.74
CA ILE A 623 31.89 11.54 -4.06
C ILE A 623 32.99 11.87 -5.08
N SER A 624 33.52 13.10 -5.06
CA SER A 624 34.64 13.50 -5.91
C SER A 624 35.90 12.67 -5.62
N LYS A 625 36.18 12.35 -4.36
CA LYS A 625 37.27 11.44 -3.97
C LYS A 625 37.04 10.01 -4.45
N ILE A 626 35.81 9.49 -4.37
CA ILE A 626 35.45 8.18 -4.93
C ILE A 626 35.78 8.15 -6.43
N ASN A 627 35.31 9.13 -7.19
CA ASN A 627 35.53 9.20 -8.64
C ASN A 627 37.01 9.42 -9.02
N ALA A 628 37.74 10.22 -8.23
CA ALA A 628 39.19 10.35 -8.39
C ALA A 628 39.89 9.00 -8.15
N GLN A 629 39.39 8.20 -7.20
CA GLN A 629 39.95 6.89 -6.92
C GLN A 629 39.72 5.89 -8.06
N PHE A 630 38.57 5.92 -8.71
CA PHE A 630 38.34 5.13 -9.92
C PHE A 630 39.37 5.47 -11.00
N LYS A 631 39.62 6.77 -11.22
CA LYS A 631 40.61 7.23 -12.19
C LYS A 631 42.04 6.80 -11.83
N ASP A 632 42.41 6.88 -10.55
CA ASP A 632 43.70 6.40 -10.04
C ASP A 632 43.91 4.90 -10.26
N TRP A 633 42.83 4.11 -10.14
CA TRP A 633 42.84 2.68 -10.47
C TRP A 633 42.67 2.36 -11.96
N GLY A 634 42.54 3.37 -12.82
CA GLY A 634 42.31 3.20 -14.26
C GLY A 634 40.92 2.65 -14.60
N LEU A 635 39.95 2.73 -13.67
CA LEU A 635 38.56 2.32 -13.87
C LEU A 635 37.81 3.44 -14.59
N THR A 636 37.94 3.48 -15.91
CA THR A 636 37.42 4.57 -16.75
C THR A 636 35.91 4.48 -17.00
N LYS A 637 35.29 3.35 -16.67
CA LYS A 637 33.85 3.10 -16.82
C LYS A 637 33.09 3.07 -15.49
N SER A 638 33.74 3.49 -14.40
CA SER A 638 33.17 3.54 -13.06
C SER A 638 32.96 5.00 -12.60
N SER A 639 31.75 5.34 -12.16
CA SER A 639 31.42 6.70 -11.70
C SER A 639 30.26 6.72 -10.73
N TRP A 640 30.42 7.34 -9.56
CA TRP A 640 29.38 7.44 -8.53
C TRP A 640 28.80 8.86 -8.52
N LYS A 641 27.48 8.93 -8.38
CA LYS A 641 26.64 10.12 -8.27
C LYS A 641 26.12 10.32 -6.85
N ASP A 642 25.91 9.24 -6.10
CA ASP A 642 25.63 9.25 -4.66
C ASP A 642 26.53 8.24 -3.92
N VAL A 643 26.40 8.18 -2.59
CA VAL A 643 27.22 7.29 -1.75
C VAL A 643 26.58 5.92 -1.48
N TYR A 644 25.31 5.70 -1.80
CA TYR A 644 24.54 4.53 -1.37
C TYR A 644 23.98 3.67 -2.51
N GLY A 645 24.02 4.12 -3.76
CA GLY A 645 23.58 3.36 -4.93
C GLY A 645 22.12 3.55 -5.31
N GLY A 646 21.51 4.71 -5.00
CA GLY A 646 20.14 5.01 -5.45
C GLY A 646 20.09 5.67 -6.82
N ALA A 647 21.14 6.41 -7.19
CA ALA A 647 21.27 7.02 -8.51
C ALA A 647 21.59 5.98 -9.58
N ILE A 648 20.81 5.97 -10.67
CA ILE A 648 21.06 5.15 -11.86
C ILE A 648 22.43 5.45 -12.48
N GLU A 649 22.96 6.66 -12.26
CA GLU A 649 24.26 7.08 -12.76
C GLU A 649 25.46 6.51 -11.97
N ASN A 650 25.22 5.79 -10.87
CA ASN A 650 26.26 4.99 -10.22
C ASN A 650 26.60 3.78 -11.09
N ASN A 651 27.54 3.95 -12.01
CA ASN A 651 27.84 3.00 -13.07
C ASN A 651 29.15 2.25 -12.84
N THR A 652 29.23 0.98 -13.25
CA THR A 652 30.45 0.15 -13.28
C THR A 652 30.39 -0.86 -14.42
N THR A 653 31.46 -1.63 -14.60
CA THR A 653 31.44 -2.93 -15.31
C THR A 653 31.74 -4.08 -14.34
N ALA A 654 31.44 -5.33 -14.70
CA ALA A 654 31.81 -6.48 -13.87
C ALA A 654 33.34 -6.59 -13.70
N ARG A 655 34.10 -6.26 -14.76
CA ARG A 655 35.58 -6.23 -14.74
C ARG A 655 36.13 -5.17 -13.81
N GLU A 656 35.61 -3.95 -13.86
CA GLU A 656 36.09 -2.87 -12.99
C GLU A 656 35.64 -3.08 -11.55
N TYR A 657 34.44 -3.62 -11.34
CA TYR A 657 33.93 -3.92 -10.02
C TYR A 657 34.71 -5.06 -9.33
N LEU A 658 35.34 -5.98 -10.09
CA LEU A 658 36.29 -6.95 -9.53
C LEU A 658 37.40 -6.24 -8.74
N THR A 659 37.95 -5.14 -9.28
CA THR A 659 38.96 -4.33 -8.60
C THR A 659 38.40 -3.71 -7.33
N ILE A 660 37.22 -3.08 -7.40
CA ILE A 660 36.53 -2.46 -6.25
C ILE A 660 36.33 -3.50 -5.13
N PHE A 661 35.72 -4.63 -5.47
CA PHE A 661 35.38 -5.68 -4.52
C PHE A 661 36.62 -6.34 -3.90
N THR A 662 37.66 -6.60 -4.71
CA THR A 662 38.92 -7.19 -4.22
C THR A 662 39.66 -6.22 -3.30
N LYS A 663 39.71 -4.92 -3.64
CA LYS A 663 40.35 -3.90 -2.79
C LYS A 663 39.60 -3.69 -1.48
N ALA A 664 38.27 -3.68 -1.50
CA ALA A 664 37.44 -3.55 -0.30
C ALA A 664 37.61 -4.78 0.63
N THR A 665 37.50 -5.99 0.09
CA THR A 665 37.60 -7.25 0.86
C THR A 665 39.03 -7.61 1.29
N ALA A 666 40.05 -6.91 0.79
CA ALA A 666 41.41 -7.01 1.34
C ALA A 666 41.49 -6.45 2.77
N ASN A 667 40.57 -5.54 3.15
CA ASN A 667 40.41 -5.11 4.54
C ASN A 667 39.71 -6.21 5.34
N GLY A 668 40.36 -6.72 6.39
CA GLY A 668 39.87 -7.84 7.20
C GLY A 668 38.50 -7.58 7.82
N THR A 669 38.27 -6.38 8.36
CA THR A 669 37.01 -5.96 8.98
C THR A 669 35.88 -5.86 7.96
N VAL A 670 36.13 -5.23 6.81
CA VAL A 670 35.12 -5.12 5.74
C VAL A 670 34.72 -6.52 5.25
N LYS A 671 35.71 -7.40 5.03
CA LYS A 671 35.48 -8.78 4.63
C LYS A 671 34.67 -9.57 5.66
N GLU A 672 34.99 -9.40 6.95
CA GLU A 672 34.27 -10.04 8.05
C GLU A 672 32.80 -9.60 8.07
N TYR A 673 32.52 -8.30 8.01
CA TYR A 673 31.15 -7.79 8.12
C TYR A 673 30.29 -8.19 6.92
N MET A 674 30.87 -8.18 5.71
CA MET A 674 30.22 -8.71 4.51
C MET A 674 29.99 -10.23 4.55
N GLY A 675 30.61 -10.94 5.50
CA GLY A 675 30.46 -12.38 5.71
C GLY A 675 29.48 -12.74 6.82
N HIS A 676 28.91 -11.77 7.53
CA HIS A 676 27.91 -12.01 8.56
C HIS A 676 26.59 -12.52 7.95
N THR A 677 25.93 -13.47 8.63
CA THR A 677 24.57 -13.92 8.24
C THR A 677 23.49 -12.96 8.70
N SER A 678 23.74 -12.28 9.81
CA SER A 678 22.90 -11.27 10.44
C SER A 678 23.76 -10.43 11.40
N TYR A 679 23.23 -9.30 11.87
CA TYR A 679 23.86 -8.45 12.88
C TYR A 679 22.78 -7.81 13.76
N GLU A 680 23.06 -7.62 15.04
CA GLU A 680 22.14 -6.96 15.96
C GLU A 680 22.91 -6.04 16.92
N TYR A 681 22.26 -4.95 17.32
CA TYR A 681 22.85 -3.95 18.20
C TYR A 681 21.77 -3.05 18.82
N ASP A 682 22.17 -2.30 19.84
CA ASP A 682 21.35 -1.23 20.41
C ASP A 682 21.96 0.14 20.10
N GLU A 683 21.12 1.14 19.88
CA GLU A 683 21.52 2.53 19.75
C GLU A 683 22.21 3.04 21.02
N MET A 684 23.13 4.00 20.86
CA MET A 684 23.79 4.64 22.00
C MET A 684 22.94 5.71 22.67
N LEU A 685 22.02 6.30 21.91
CA LEU A 685 21.04 7.27 22.39
C LEU A 685 19.78 7.05 21.56
N ASP A 686 18.73 6.65 22.24
CA ASP A 686 17.42 6.30 21.70
C ASP A 686 16.41 7.37 22.12
N PHE A 687 15.57 7.80 21.19
CA PHE A 687 14.51 8.78 21.40
C PHE A 687 13.12 8.25 21.04
N ASP A 688 13.01 7.16 20.29
CA ASP A 688 11.74 6.54 19.92
C ASP A 688 11.30 5.40 20.85
N GLY A 689 12.16 4.97 21.78
CA GLY A 689 11.89 3.91 22.74
C GLY A 689 12.16 2.50 22.20
N PHE A 690 12.73 2.39 21.00
CA PHE A 690 13.10 1.15 20.34
C PHE A 690 14.60 1.17 20.03
N PRO A 691 15.49 1.02 21.02
CA PRO A 691 16.93 1.12 20.78
C PRO A 691 17.47 -0.04 19.93
N HIS A 692 16.74 -1.16 19.83
CA HIS A 692 17.24 -2.42 19.28
C HIS A 692 17.07 -2.55 17.76
N HIS A 693 18.14 -2.95 17.07
CA HIS A 693 18.18 -3.24 15.64
C HIS A 693 18.55 -4.69 15.37
N PHE A 694 17.87 -5.29 14.40
CA PHE A 694 18.20 -6.61 13.86
C PHE A 694 18.26 -6.53 12.34
N ASP A 695 19.42 -6.88 11.79
CA ASP A 695 19.75 -6.84 10.38
C ASP A 695 19.99 -8.25 9.85
N ASP A 696 19.14 -8.70 8.93
CA ASP A 696 19.38 -9.92 8.17
C ASP A 696 20.23 -9.64 6.93
N HIS A 697 21.20 -10.52 6.63
CA HIS A 697 21.99 -10.35 5.43
C HIS A 697 21.10 -10.50 4.19
N THR A 698 21.08 -9.48 3.33
CA THR A 698 20.27 -9.44 2.10
C THR A 698 20.57 -10.54 1.07
N ASN A 699 21.59 -11.38 1.29
CA ASN A 699 21.93 -12.54 0.48
C ASN A 699 21.65 -13.79 1.30
N ASP A 700 20.50 -14.42 1.07
CA ASP A 700 20.04 -15.58 1.83
C ASP A 700 20.93 -16.82 1.64
N LEU A 701 21.76 -16.86 0.60
CA LEU A 701 22.72 -17.95 0.38
C LEU A 701 23.73 -18.08 1.53
N LEU A 702 24.02 -17.02 2.28
CA LEU A 702 24.91 -17.09 3.45
C LEU A 702 24.37 -18.01 4.54
N LYS A 703 23.04 -18.21 4.61
CA LYS A 703 22.37 -19.09 5.56
C LYS A 703 22.26 -20.54 5.04
N ASP A 704 22.53 -20.79 3.76
CA ASP A 704 22.44 -22.12 3.14
C ASP A 704 23.69 -22.96 3.46
N SER A 705 23.58 -23.82 4.47
CA SER A 705 24.65 -24.74 4.85
C SER A 705 24.92 -25.86 3.82
N SER A 706 24.01 -26.08 2.87
CA SER A 706 24.10 -27.15 1.85
C SER A 706 25.01 -26.80 0.68
N LEU A 707 25.42 -25.54 0.53
CA LEU A 707 26.28 -25.08 -0.55
C LEU A 707 27.59 -25.88 -0.65
N SER A 708 28.04 -26.16 -1.87
CA SER A 708 29.33 -26.83 -2.12
C SER A 708 30.56 -25.96 -1.80
N PHE A 709 30.34 -24.68 -1.52
CA PHE A 709 31.33 -23.67 -1.16
C PHE A 709 30.92 -22.92 0.10
N LYS A 710 31.82 -22.11 0.66
CA LYS A 710 31.53 -21.13 1.70
C LYS A 710 31.49 -19.73 1.09
N ILE A 711 30.47 -18.94 1.38
CA ILE A 711 30.49 -17.50 1.08
C ILE A 711 31.29 -16.81 2.18
N VAL A 712 32.33 -16.08 1.81
CA VAL A 712 33.26 -15.38 2.71
C VAL A 712 32.87 -13.92 2.88
N ALA A 713 32.42 -13.27 1.81
CA ALA A 713 31.92 -11.91 1.80
C ALA A 713 30.91 -11.76 0.67
N SER A 714 29.85 -10.97 0.87
CA SER A 714 28.80 -10.76 -0.12
C SER A 714 28.25 -9.35 -0.10
N LYS A 715 27.76 -8.86 -1.25
CA LYS A 715 26.88 -7.68 -1.32
C LYS A 715 25.87 -7.82 -2.46
N THR A 716 24.62 -7.51 -2.17
CA THR A 716 23.50 -7.39 -3.13
C THR A 716 23.29 -5.95 -3.60
N GLY A 717 22.58 -5.78 -4.72
CA GLY A 717 22.01 -4.49 -5.10
C GLY A 717 20.86 -4.65 -6.08
N TYR A 718 19.88 -3.74 -5.98
CA TYR A 718 18.73 -3.68 -6.88
C TYR A 718 18.24 -2.24 -7.01
N ILE A 719 18.09 -1.80 -8.24
CA ILE A 719 17.14 -0.78 -8.72
C ILE A 719 16.54 -1.34 -10.02
N TYR A 720 15.39 -0.84 -10.46
CA TYR A 720 14.70 -1.41 -11.62
C TYR A 720 15.59 -1.48 -12.87
N GLU A 721 16.37 -0.44 -13.13
CA GLU A 721 17.22 -0.32 -14.31
C GLU A 721 18.50 -1.16 -14.23
N SER A 722 18.89 -1.60 -13.03
CA SER A 722 20.03 -2.48 -12.84
C SER A 722 19.69 -3.96 -12.88
N GLY A 723 18.43 -4.34 -12.61
CA GLY A 723 18.09 -5.70 -12.17
C GLY A 723 18.81 -6.10 -10.89
N ASP A 724 18.78 -7.38 -10.53
CA ASP A 724 19.50 -7.87 -9.36
C ASP A 724 21.00 -8.02 -9.65
N ASN A 725 21.79 -7.38 -8.80
CA ASN A 725 23.23 -7.43 -8.79
C ASN A 725 23.71 -8.20 -7.55
N LEU A 726 24.75 -9.03 -7.72
CA LEU A 726 25.37 -9.76 -6.62
C LEU A 726 26.88 -9.86 -6.81
N ALA A 727 27.61 -9.59 -5.73
CA ALA A 727 29.04 -9.81 -5.62
C ALA A 727 29.31 -10.79 -4.48
N MET A 728 30.03 -11.87 -4.73
CA MET A 728 30.43 -12.84 -3.71
C MET A 728 31.91 -13.18 -3.80
N LEU A 729 32.58 -13.19 -2.64
CA LEU A 729 33.83 -13.92 -2.46
C LEU A 729 33.47 -15.30 -1.91
N VAL A 730 33.76 -16.35 -2.66
CA VAL A 730 33.47 -17.73 -2.25
C VAL A 730 34.77 -18.52 -2.05
N SER A 731 34.76 -19.47 -1.12
CA SER A 731 35.87 -20.38 -0.86
C SER A 731 35.42 -21.82 -1.09
N ARG A 732 36.16 -22.53 -1.93
CA ARG A 732 35.92 -23.94 -2.21
C ARG A 732 36.26 -24.78 -0.99
N LYS A 733 35.32 -25.65 -0.57
CA LYS A 733 35.49 -26.46 0.64
C LYS A 733 36.62 -27.49 0.55
N SER A 734 36.97 -27.98 -0.64
CA SER A 734 37.95 -29.07 -0.82
C SER A 734 39.41 -28.64 -0.64
N ASP A 735 39.77 -27.41 -1.02
CA ASP A 735 41.16 -26.94 -1.03
C ASP A 735 41.33 -25.48 -0.57
N GLY A 736 40.24 -24.81 -0.19
CA GLY A 736 40.24 -23.43 0.27
C GLY A 736 40.40 -22.39 -0.84
N LYS A 737 40.53 -22.77 -2.11
CA LYS A 737 40.73 -21.83 -3.23
C LYS A 737 39.56 -20.85 -3.30
N GLN A 738 39.86 -19.57 -3.51
CA GLN A 738 38.89 -18.48 -3.45
C GLN A 738 38.61 -17.88 -4.82
N PHE A 739 37.33 -17.57 -5.05
CA PHE A 739 36.86 -17.02 -6.32
C PHE A 739 35.94 -15.83 -6.06
N VAL A 740 36.02 -14.83 -6.93
CA VAL A 740 35.04 -13.74 -6.99
C VAL A 740 34.00 -14.10 -8.03
N ILE A 741 32.74 -14.10 -7.62
CA ILE A 741 31.56 -14.31 -8.45
C ILE A 741 30.79 -13.00 -8.51
N MET A 742 30.68 -12.44 -9.71
CA MET A 742 29.94 -11.20 -9.98
C MET A 742 28.82 -11.50 -10.95
N THR A 743 27.62 -11.02 -10.65
CA THR A 743 26.48 -10.99 -11.58
C THR A 743 25.88 -9.60 -11.56
N LEU A 744 25.72 -8.99 -12.74
CA LEU A 744 25.08 -7.70 -12.93
C LEU A 744 23.93 -7.86 -13.93
N GLY A 745 22.76 -7.31 -13.60
CA GLY A 745 21.60 -7.41 -14.47
C GLY A 745 20.98 -8.80 -14.50
N ASN A 746 20.66 -9.36 -13.34
CA ASN A 746 19.76 -10.50 -13.28
C ASN A 746 18.29 -10.01 -13.39
N PRO A 747 17.54 -10.40 -14.43
CA PRO A 747 16.14 -9.99 -14.58
C PRO A 747 15.17 -10.78 -13.69
N GLU A 748 15.60 -11.89 -13.11
CA GLU A 748 14.73 -12.78 -12.32
C GLU A 748 14.73 -12.41 -10.82
N HIS A 749 14.05 -11.33 -10.43
CA HIS A 749 14.05 -10.86 -9.04
C HIS A 749 13.58 -11.91 -8.01
N THR A 750 12.57 -12.71 -8.36
CA THR A 750 12.04 -13.79 -7.51
C THR A 750 13.01 -14.96 -7.33
N HIS A 751 13.94 -15.14 -8.27
CA HIS A 751 14.97 -16.19 -8.27
C HIS A 751 16.39 -15.59 -8.30
N LYS A 752 16.56 -14.40 -7.71
CA LYS A 752 17.76 -13.57 -7.82
C LYS A 752 19.07 -14.27 -7.43
N PHE A 753 19.00 -15.31 -6.59
CA PHE A 753 20.15 -16.09 -6.13
C PHE A 753 20.42 -17.38 -6.93
N SER A 754 19.50 -17.83 -7.78
CA SER A 754 19.64 -19.09 -8.53
C SER A 754 20.82 -19.05 -9.50
N ALA A 755 20.89 -18.02 -10.35
CA ALA A 755 21.96 -17.90 -11.33
C ALA A 755 23.35 -17.65 -10.68
N PRO A 756 23.50 -16.76 -9.68
CA PRO A 756 24.77 -16.62 -8.97
C PRO A 756 25.22 -17.89 -8.22
N LYS A 757 24.28 -18.63 -7.61
CA LYS A 757 24.58 -19.93 -6.98
C LYS A 757 25.09 -20.92 -8.02
N ALA A 758 24.36 -21.10 -9.13
CA ALA A 758 24.76 -22.01 -10.21
C ALA A 758 26.12 -21.63 -10.80
N LEU A 759 26.39 -20.34 -10.99
CA LEU A 759 27.68 -19.84 -11.47
C LEU A 759 28.83 -20.16 -10.50
N ALA A 760 28.59 -19.99 -9.19
CA ALA A 760 29.56 -20.33 -8.15
C ALA A 760 29.82 -21.85 -8.11
N GLU A 761 28.78 -22.68 -8.10
CA GLU A 761 28.92 -24.15 -8.12
C GLU A 761 29.66 -24.64 -9.36
N TRP A 762 29.33 -24.07 -10.53
CA TRP A 762 30.03 -24.35 -11.78
C TRP A 762 31.51 -23.96 -11.70
N ALA A 763 31.82 -22.77 -11.16
CA ALA A 763 33.20 -22.32 -11.00
C ALA A 763 34.00 -23.28 -10.09
N MET A 764 33.43 -23.71 -8.96
CA MET A 764 34.08 -24.64 -8.02
C MET A 764 34.42 -25.99 -8.66
N LYS A 765 33.58 -26.44 -9.60
CA LYS A 765 33.76 -27.70 -10.33
C LYS A 765 34.76 -27.58 -11.48
N THR A 766 34.90 -26.38 -12.04
CA THR A 766 35.56 -26.16 -13.34
C THR A 766 37.02 -25.72 -13.25
N PHE A 767 37.38 -24.98 -12.20
CA PHE A 767 38.70 -24.35 -11.97
C PHE A 767 39.20 -24.65 -10.57
#